data_AF-A0A954D6U5-F1
#
_entry.id   AF-A0A954D6U5-F1
#
_cell.length_a   1.000
_cell.length_b   1.000
_cell.length_c   1.000
_cell.angle_alpha   90.00
_cell.angle_beta   90.00
_cell.angle_gamma   90.00
#
_symmetry.space_group_name_H-M   'P 1'
#
loop_
_entity.id
_entity.type
_entity.pdbx_description
1 polymer ?
#
loop_
_entity_poly.entity_id
_entity_poly.type
_entity_poly.pdbx_seq_one_letter_code
_entity_poly.pdbx_strand_id
1 'polypeptide(L)'
;MRLGRNRWWVVALAGFLMAVTACNRFDPARPVVFVPPPTTIGGGGVGVSSQIEIEYPLFKGLTEVVAGSTVVHLRWPDASDNNDAPADLRYRVYASLTLGDQDFTTPTLETAGGVTTATITGLTDGAPIYVVVRAVDLDDNEDPNTVEWLALPNPVRYLGGPGASASGDGLSPSSAFASMPQAFIALFGQDVNLYVAAGGYPSNVSLSDGQSLYGGFSGNFSFADRDPSVHVTEFSFTSPIPHDLVSLESGTLPIVFDGCVVSGNLESETGVKIDEVPFSVANCEIRDTTIHGVEILSDVVFGDSLMGTIRGCSIVRCLGEGIVINALGDLVIDDNQIVDNGNEGVESQWLYGISDETTRIVITRNVISRNGDEGVDLDFAEVTEIAPTLPSQGARIRAVLRSNEIRDNVLSGIQIDLDFENSDGVDFEARLEDNQVSGNHGGGLLLDGDARGAFRLARNVISCNRGAGITISGTPDGPWCRLLHCRILGNQGAGIDVTDHVGIEARYSLFARNLGGALRGTRAWIDVRNSVLLGNAVASDTDAIRYSSIFAEPVPSGADVGMVFADPLLENTPLLAEPIVSAASASEAIIVQVAAFASGDTIEIDDDGIARTVTAVLGDRIEFAPAFGRPTEPGDIVLRFAGNDVVEREGLSASSPAIDAGDPLETDRDGTVADLGPIGGDTPGNVGIETGLAVETPPTDMVGAAPLPSLLLTSPNWALRMRRNVTVEIANNVSLTLAGAPTPLVPVADPNPEVFAFTTPTAGLPDEVYLVELEPVTLVDLDAPERQPDHVELRYRVAALDTDADPVGSDANGTAATAQVVALPVSISGTVQSATDRDYYRVTLSGGDRLRTELISGRRELPLIGRLSITTSDGLSVLATASAAPPTTLDPLLDLFIAPNDGDYLVRVESAIGVGSTADAYELQLSVE
;
A
#
# COMPACT_ATOMS: atom_id res chain seq x y z
N MET A 1 -9.28 27.48 44.88
CA MET A 1 -10.10 27.08 46.06
C MET A 1 -10.21 25.56 46.05
N ARG A 2 -9.97 24.88 47.17
CA ARG A 2 -9.89 23.41 47.30
C ARG A 2 -11.22 22.69 47.07
N LEU A 3 -11.17 21.51 46.43
CA LEU A 3 -11.86 20.23 46.69
C LEU A 3 -11.56 19.32 45.47
N GLY A 4 -11.12 18.06 45.51
CA GLY A 4 -10.88 17.07 46.56
C GLY A 4 -10.91 15.68 45.88
N ARG A 5 -9.87 14.87 46.10
CA ARG A 5 -9.70 13.47 45.64
C ARG A 5 -10.89 12.56 46.04
N ASN A 6 -11.17 11.56 45.21
CA ASN A 6 -11.43 10.13 45.52
C ASN A 6 -12.57 9.53 44.67
N ARG A 7 -12.25 8.77 43.61
CA ARG A 7 -12.98 7.57 43.15
C ARG A 7 -12.09 6.68 42.27
N TRP A 8 -11.10 6.04 42.87
CA TRP A 8 -10.63 4.73 42.41
C TRP A 8 -11.49 3.67 43.13
N TRP A 9 -11.79 2.53 42.48
CA TRP A 9 -12.59 1.37 42.95
C TRP A 9 -14.03 1.15 42.42
N VAL A 10 -14.36 1.47 41.15
CA VAL A 10 -15.55 0.85 40.46
C VAL A 10 -15.30 0.43 38.99
N VAL A 11 -14.12 0.63 38.38
CA VAL A 11 -13.89 0.25 36.96
C VAL A 11 -13.49 -1.22 36.76
N ALA A 12 -13.28 -1.99 37.82
CA ALA A 12 -12.83 -3.40 37.73
C ALA A 12 -13.95 -4.43 37.42
N LEU A 13 -15.11 -4.02 36.89
CA LEU A 13 -16.20 -4.97 36.53
C LEU A 13 -16.96 -4.62 35.24
N ALA A 14 -16.44 -3.71 34.42
CA ALA A 14 -16.99 -3.42 33.07
C ALA A 14 -16.08 -3.92 31.93
N GLY A 15 -14.81 -4.24 32.21
CA GLY A 15 -13.86 -4.82 31.24
C GLY A 15 -13.96 -6.34 31.07
N PHE A 16 -15.11 -6.96 31.33
CA PHE A 16 -15.26 -8.43 31.26
C PHE A 16 -16.47 -8.89 30.43
N LEU A 17 -17.01 -8.04 29.56
CA LEU A 17 -18.10 -8.41 28.64
C LEU A 17 -17.97 -7.84 27.22
N MET A 18 -16.75 -7.56 26.76
CA MET A 18 -16.38 -7.27 25.36
C MET A 18 -15.18 -8.14 24.96
N ALA A 19 -15.26 -9.44 25.28
CA ALA A 19 -14.24 -10.44 24.96
C ALA A 19 -14.92 -11.73 24.48
N VAL A 20 -15.66 -11.65 23.37
CA VAL A 20 -16.04 -12.82 22.56
C VAL A 20 -16.18 -12.37 21.09
N THR A 21 -15.06 -12.07 20.45
CA THR A 21 -14.71 -12.29 19.02
C THR A 21 -13.33 -11.64 18.79
N ALA A 22 -12.30 -12.16 19.44
CA ALA A 22 -10.91 -11.92 19.11
C ALA A 22 -10.22 -13.28 19.17
N CYS A 23 -9.46 -13.60 18.13
CA CYS A 23 -8.88 -14.90 17.87
C CYS A 23 -8.07 -15.45 19.06
N ASN A 24 -8.35 -16.69 19.45
CA ASN A 24 -7.56 -17.42 20.44
C ASN A 24 -6.26 -17.93 19.80
N ARG A 25 -5.07 -17.43 20.17
CA ARG A 25 -3.81 -18.15 19.87
C ARG A 25 -2.59 -17.72 20.71
N PHE A 26 -2.55 -18.04 22.00
CA PHE A 26 -1.31 -18.01 22.79
C PHE A 26 -0.85 -19.42 23.17
N ASP A 27 0.21 -19.91 22.51
CA ASP A 27 1.18 -20.84 23.10
C ASP A 27 2.55 -20.63 22.41
N PRO A 28 3.55 -20.02 23.09
CA PRO A 28 4.82 -19.67 22.46
C PRO A 28 5.71 -20.91 22.29
N ALA A 29 6.12 -21.19 21.04
CA ALA A 29 7.18 -22.14 20.76
C ALA A 29 8.57 -21.50 20.95
N ARG A 30 9.54 -22.32 21.40
CA ARG A 30 10.91 -21.93 21.75
C ARG A 30 11.76 -21.52 20.53
N PRO A 31 12.77 -20.65 20.71
CA PRO A 31 13.58 -20.10 19.62
C PRO A 31 14.39 -21.16 18.89
N VAL A 32 14.33 -21.12 17.55
CA VAL A 32 15.25 -21.81 16.65
C VAL A 32 16.54 -21.00 16.57
N VAL A 33 17.69 -21.68 16.54
CA VAL A 33 19.02 -21.06 16.40
C VAL A 33 19.08 -20.33 15.06
N PHE A 34 19.23 -19.01 15.11
CA PHE A 34 19.43 -18.14 13.95
C PHE A 34 20.74 -18.49 13.23
N VAL A 35 20.62 -18.84 11.95
CA VAL A 35 21.70 -18.71 10.98
C VAL A 35 21.55 -17.30 10.41
N PRO A 36 22.60 -16.45 10.42
CA PRO A 36 22.52 -15.15 9.79
C PRO A 36 22.06 -15.32 8.33
N PRO A 37 21.07 -14.56 7.85
CA PRO A 37 20.75 -14.57 6.43
C PRO A 37 22.02 -14.20 5.66
N PRO A 38 22.21 -14.78 4.47
CA PRO A 38 23.36 -14.45 3.63
C PRO A 38 23.44 -12.93 3.49
N THR A 39 24.62 -12.37 3.74
CA THR A 39 24.96 -10.94 3.69
C THR A 39 24.98 -10.41 2.25
N THR A 40 23.92 -10.67 1.50
CA THR A 40 23.70 -10.12 0.17
C THR A 40 22.35 -9.42 0.15
N ILE A 41 22.27 -8.28 0.84
CA ILE A 41 21.59 -7.13 0.23
C ILE A 41 22.59 -6.61 -0.81
N GLY A 42 22.76 -7.38 -1.88
CA GLY A 42 23.24 -6.78 -3.10
C GLY A 42 22.08 -5.95 -3.61
N GLY A 43 22.34 -4.75 -4.11
CA GLY A 43 21.53 -4.16 -5.17
C GLY A 43 21.58 -5.03 -6.43
N GLY A 44 21.39 -6.35 -6.29
CA GLY A 44 21.10 -7.25 -7.37
C GLY A 44 19.66 -6.99 -7.72
N GLY A 45 19.46 -5.96 -8.55
CA GLY A 45 18.22 -5.79 -9.27
C GLY A 45 17.80 -7.15 -9.81
N VAL A 46 16.54 -7.47 -9.57
CA VAL A 46 15.88 -8.64 -10.12
C VAL A 46 15.91 -8.44 -11.65
N GLY A 47 16.95 -8.98 -12.29
CA GLY A 47 17.01 -9.34 -13.70
C GLY A 47 17.23 -8.28 -14.79
N VAL A 48 17.90 -7.13 -14.61
CA VAL A 48 18.23 -6.28 -15.78
C VAL A 48 19.52 -6.75 -16.47
N SER A 49 19.38 -7.45 -17.60
CA SER A 49 20.42 -7.54 -18.62
C SER A 49 20.01 -6.90 -19.96
N SER A 50 18.94 -6.10 -19.96
CA SER A 50 18.53 -5.28 -21.11
C SER A 50 19.00 -3.83 -20.93
N GLN A 51 19.55 -3.30 -22.01
CA GLN A 51 20.26 -2.03 -22.10
C GLN A 51 19.31 -0.83 -22.05
N ILE A 52 18.82 -0.44 -20.87
CA ILE A 52 18.48 0.97 -20.68
C ILE A 52 19.81 1.69 -20.41
N GLU A 53 20.27 2.51 -21.36
CA GLU A 53 21.32 3.48 -21.08
C GLU A 53 20.77 4.47 -20.06
N ILE A 54 21.05 4.22 -18.79
CA ILE A 54 20.87 5.22 -17.74
C ILE A 54 21.95 6.26 -18.01
N GLU A 55 21.53 7.49 -18.31
CA GLU A 55 22.46 8.58 -18.63
C GLU A 55 23.17 9.15 -17.39
N TYR A 56 22.78 8.76 -16.18
CA TYR A 56 23.34 9.27 -14.92
C TYR A 56 23.79 8.15 -13.98
N PRO A 57 24.69 8.44 -13.02
CA PRO A 57 25.10 7.46 -12.02
C PRO A 57 23.95 6.99 -11.13
N LEU A 58 23.95 5.71 -10.78
CA LEU A 58 23.09 5.16 -9.73
C LEU A 58 23.76 5.31 -8.37
N PHE A 59 23.08 5.96 -7.43
CA PHE A 59 23.65 6.32 -6.14
C PHE A 59 22.66 6.10 -4.98
N LYS A 60 23.13 5.46 -3.89
CA LYS A 60 22.30 5.20 -2.70
C LYS A 60 22.00 6.47 -1.88
N GLY A 61 22.86 7.49 -2.00
CA GLY A 61 22.84 8.67 -1.15
C GLY A 61 23.70 8.52 0.11
N LEU A 62 23.46 9.41 1.08
CA LEU A 62 24.14 9.42 2.38
C LEU A 62 23.82 8.18 3.22
N THR A 63 24.81 7.69 3.96
CA THR A 63 24.64 6.66 4.99
C THR A 63 25.04 7.12 6.39
N GLU A 64 25.87 8.16 6.51
CA GLU A 64 26.19 8.77 7.80
C GLU A 64 26.24 10.29 7.71
N VAL A 65 25.62 10.95 8.69
CA VAL A 65 25.68 12.38 8.91
C VAL A 65 25.97 12.64 10.38
N VAL A 66 27.20 13.07 10.69
CA VAL A 66 27.65 13.26 12.08
C VAL A 66 27.95 14.73 12.31
N ALA A 67 27.11 15.38 13.11
CA ALA A 67 27.29 16.79 13.43
C ALA A 67 28.32 17.01 14.54
N GLY A 68 29.18 18.01 14.36
CA GLY A 68 30.10 18.52 15.38
C GLY A 68 29.85 20.00 15.65
N SER A 69 30.79 20.67 16.31
CA SER A 69 30.70 22.13 16.51
C SER A 69 31.09 22.84 15.22
N THR A 70 30.17 23.61 14.66
CA THR A 70 30.29 24.38 13.41
C THR A 70 30.61 23.55 12.17
N VAL A 71 30.45 22.22 12.25
CA VAL A 71 30.81 21.27 11.19
C VAL A 71 29.81 20.12 11.11
N VAL A 72 29.69 19.53 9.93
CA VAL A 72 29.00 18.24 9.69
C VAL A 72 29.90 17.35 8.86
N HIS A 73 30.10 16.11 9.30
CA HIS A 73 30.84 15.08 8.59
C HIS A 73 29.87 14.14 7.86
N LEU A 74 30.20 13.80 6.62
CA LEU A 74 29.33 13.04 5.71
C LEU A 74 30.07 11.82 5.18
N ARG A 75 29.35 10.70 5.02
CA ARG A 75 29.82 9.47 4.36
C ARG A 75 28.70 8.82 3.55
N TRP A 76 29.09 8.22 2.43
CA TRP A 76 28.21 7.46 1.53
C TRP A 76 28.99 6.29 0.88
N PRO A 77 28.30 5.27 0.33
CA PRO A 77 28.95 4.23 -0.49
C PRO A 77 29.30 4.75 -1.89
N ASP A 78 30.14 4.03 -2.63
CA ASP A 78 30.39 4.34 -4.03
C ASP A 78 29.10 4.27 -4.87
N ALA A 79 28.92 5.23 -5.78
CA ALA A 79 27.95 5.14 -6.87
C ALA A 79 28.44 4.19 -7.97
N SER A 80 27.52 3.74 -8.82
CA SER A 80 27.82 2.93 -10.00
C SER A 80 27.30 3.59 -11.26
N ASP A 81 28.04 3.47 -12.36
CA ASP A 81 27.67 4.01 -13.66
C ASP A 81 27.95 2.97 -14.76
N ASN A 82 27.27 3.10 -15.91
CA ASN A 82 27.42 2.18 -17.03
C ASN A 82 28.69 2.42 -17.86
N ASN A 83 29.20 3.66 -17.89
CA ASN A 83 30.33 4.11 -18.70
C ASN A 83 31.56 4.44 -17.85
N ASP A 84 31.34 4.97 -16.64
CA ASP A 84 32.40 5.46 -15.77
C ASP A 84 32.66 4.53 -14.57
N ALA A 85 33.95 4.40 -14.21
CA ALA A 85 34.33 3.64 -13.04
C ALA A 85 34.01 4.43 -11.75
N PRO A 86 33.65 3.75 -10.64
CA PRO A 86 33.35 4.44 -9.37
C PRO A 86 34.46 5.38 -8.86
N ALA A 87 35.72 5.10 -9.19
CA ALA A 87 36.87 5.92 -8.83
C ALA A 87 36.93 7.27 -9.58
N ASP A 88 36.21 7.40 -10.68
CA ASP A 88 36.16 8.61 -11.52
C ASP A 88 34.91 9.46 -11.23
N LEU A 89 33.88 8.88 -10.60
CA LEU A 89 32.65 9.58 -10.20
C LEU A 89 32.92 10.62 -9.11
N ARG A 90 32.42 11.84 -9.32
CA ARG A 90 32.47 12.94 -8.36
C ARG A 90 31.13 13.06 -7.64
N TYR A 91 31.12 13.74 -6.49
CA TYR A 91 29.90 13.92 -5.71
C TYR A 91 29.66 15.38 -5.38
N ARG A 92 28.44 15.85 -5.64
CA ARG A 92 27.96 17.18 -5.28
C ARG A 92 27.15 17.11 -4.00
N VAL A 93 27.48 18.00 -3.06
CA VAL A 93 26.77 18.11 -1.78
C VAL A 93 25.95 19.39 -1.81
N TYR A 94 24.66 19.26 -1.52
CA TYR A 94 23.72 20.36 -1.44
C TYR A 94 23.22 20.47 0.00
N ALA A 95 23.22 21.68 0.55
CA ALA A 95 22.78 21.90 1.91
C ALA A 95 21.89 23.14 2.01
N SER A 96 20.83 23.03 2.81
CA SER A 96 19.93 24.13 3.13
C SER A 96 19.66 24.22 4.62
N LEU A 97 19.29 25.42 5.09
CA LEU A 97 18.80 25.65 6.46
C LEU A 97 17.29 25.45 6.57
N THR A 98 16.62 25.19 5.44
CA THR A 98 15.19 24.94 5.34
C THR A 98 14.98 23.62 4.62
N LEU A 99 14.14 22.76 5.20
CA LEU A 99 13.79 21.46 4.63
C LEU A 99 13.19 21.65 3.22
N GLY A 100 13.60 20.82 2.26
CA GLY A 100 13.06 20.87 0.89
C GLY A 100 13.56 22.05 0.04
N ASP A 101 14.51 22.85 0.52
CA ASP A 101 14.96 24.09 -0.13
C ASP A 101 16.41 24.01 -0.64
N GLN A 102 16.87 22.82 -1.05
CA GLN A 102 18.20 22.65 -1.66
C GLN A 102 18.20 23.19 -3.10
N ASP A 103 19.10 24.13 -3.39
CA ASP A 103 19.39 24.58 -4.76
C ASP A 103 20.30 23.60 -5.48
N PHE A 104 19.71 22.65 -6.22
CA PHE A 104 20.46 21.65 -6.99
C PHE A 104 21.29 22.23 -8.14
N THR A 105 21.18 23.52 -8.45
CA THR A 105 22.02 24.19 -9.46
C THR A 105 23.34 24.72 -8.92
N THR A 106 23.44 24.87 -7.59
CA THR A 106 24.64 25.43 -6.93
C THR A 106 25.09 24.52 -5.78
N PRO A 107 26.04 23.60 -6.00
CA PRO A 107 26.52 22.72 -4.93
C PRO A 107 27.24 23.52 -3.85
N THR A 108 27.04 23.12 -2.59
CA THR A 108 27.77 23.65 -1.42
C THR A 108 29.25 23.28 -1.50
N LEU A 109 29.54 22.06 -1.95
CA LEU A 109 30.88 21.60 -2.32
C LEU A 109 30.79 20.45 -3.33
N GLU A 110 31.89 20.21 -4.03
CA GLU A 110 32.07 19.08 -4.94
C GLU A 110 33.36 18.33 -4.58
N THR A 111 33.32 17.00 -4.59
CA THR A 111 34.47 16.17 -4.26
C THR A 111 35.36 15.87 -5.47
N ALA A 112 36.56 15.37 -5.23
CA ALA A 112 37.35 14.74 -6.30
C ALA A 112 36.80 13.33 -6.61
N GLY A 113 37.12 12.78 -7.78
CA GLY A 113 36.71 11.44 -8.20
C GLY A 113 37.00 10.37 -7.14
N GLY A 114 36.02 9.50 -6.87
CA GLY A 114 36.11 8.38 -5.93
C GLY A 114 36.17 8.78 -4.44
N VAL A 115 35.99 10.06 -4.10
CA VAL A 115 35.97 10.51 -2.70
C VAL A 115 34.55 10.41 -2.14
N THR A 116 34.36 9.49 -1.20
CA THR A 116 33.07 9.14 -0.58
C THR A 116 32.80 9.75 0.79
N THR A 117 33.58 10.76 1.16
CA THR A 117 33.41 11.51 2.41
C THR A 117 33.57 13.00 2.17
N ALA A 118 32.80 13.81 2.86
CA ALA A 118 32.94 15.26 2.86
C ALA A 118 32.77 15.85 4.26
N THR A 119 33.16 17.12 4.42
CA THR A 119 32.90 17.88 5.64
C THR A 119 32.46 19.29 5.27
N ILE A 120 31.28 19.66 5.74
CA ILE A 120 30.77 21.04 5.66
C ILE A 120 31.29 21.77 6.89
N THR A 121 31.83 22.97 6.71
CA THR A 121 32.41 23.78 7.79
C THR A 121 31.84 25.19 7.78
N GLY A 122 32.00 25.93 8.89
CA GLY A 122 31.52 27.31 9.00
C GLY A 122 30.02 27.39 9.30
N LEU A 123 29.45 26.30 9.85
CA LEU A 123 28.06 26.24 10.27
C LEU A 123 27.85 26.96 11.60
N THR A 124 26.59 27.30 11.89
CA THR A 124 26.20 27.90 13.17
C THR A 124 25.69 26.81 14.09
N ASP A 125 26.23 26.73 15.31
CA ASP A 125 25.72 25.81 16.32
C ASP A 125 24.27 26.18 16.70
N GLY A 126 23.42 25.18 16.91
CA GLY A 126 21.99 25.34 17.21
C GLY A 126 21.09 25.64 16.00
N ALA A 127 21.64 25.65 14.77
CA ALA A 127 20.85 25.83 13.55
C ALA A 127 20.79 24.51 12.76
N PRO A 128 19.61 23.92 12.51
CA PRO A 128 19.50 22.69 11.73
C PRO A 128 19.97 22.91 10.29
N ILE A 129 20.53 21.86 9.69
CA ILE A 129 20.95 21.81 8.29
C ILE A 129 20.47 20.51 7.67
N TYR A 130 19.99 20.61 6.42
CA TYR A 130 19.45 19.51 5.64
C TYR A 130 20.36 19.27 4.43
N VAL A 131 20.91 18.06 4.32
CA VAL A 131 21.97 17.73 3.36
C VAL A 131 21.50 16.65 2.38
N VAL A 132 21.74 16.88 1.09
CA VAL A 132 21.59 15.90 0.00
C VAL A 132 22.95 15.72 -0.67
N VAL A 133 23.25 14.49 -1.12
CA VAL A 133 24.42 14.21 -1.96
C VAL A 133 23.94 13.54 -3.24
N ARG A 134 24.52 13.96 -4.37
CA ARG A 134 24.29 13.39 -5.69
C ARG A 134 25.61 12.98 -6.33
N ALA A 135 25.59 11.86 -7.04
CA ALA A 135 26.73 11.40 -7.83
C ALA A 135 26.70 12.03 -9.24
N VAL A 136 27.89 12.31 -9.79
CA VAL A 136 28.03 12.93 -11.11
C VAL A 136 29.10 12.18 -11.91
N ASP A 137 28.76 11.83 -13.14
CA ASP A 137 29.64 11.12 -14.08
C ASP A 137 30.63 12.07 -14.79
N LEU A 138 31.50 11.55 -15.65
CA LEU A 138 32.47 12.37 -16.40
C LEU A 138 31.83 13.27 -17.46
N ASP A 139 30.61 12.97 -17.90
CA ASP A 139 29.83 13.73 -18.87
C ASP A 139 28.96 14.83 -18.23
N ASP A 140 28.99 14.95 -16.88
CA ASP A 140 28.25 15.91 -16.07
C ASP A 140 26.75 15.61 -15.92
N ASN A 141 26.36 14.37 -16.19
CA ASN A 141 25.06 13.86 -15.80
C ASN A 141 25.05 13.56 -14.31
N GLU A 142 23.96 13.93 -13.66
CA GLU A 142 23.84 13.94 -12.22
C GLU A 142 22.66 13.08 -11.76
N ASP A 143 22.92 12.25 -10.76
CA ASP A 143 21.93 11.44 -10.07
C ASP A 143 20.75 12.31 -9.55
N PRO A 144 19.50 11.85 -9.71
CA PRO A 144 18.32 12.63 -9.31
C PRO A 144 18.02 12.62 -7.80
N ASN A 145 18.86 12.02 -6.94
CA ASN A 145 18.58 11.86 -5.51
C ASN A 145 18.11 13.15 -4.81
N THR A 146 17.00 13.06 -4.09
CA THR A 146 16.44 14.16 -3.26
C THR A 146 16.35 13.78 -1.78
N VAL A 147 16.96 12.66 -1.35
CA VAL A 147 16.87 12.20 0.04
C VAL A 147 17.70 13.09 0.95
N GLU A 148 17.00 13.85 1.80
CA GLU A 148 17.58 14.79 2.76
C GLU A 148 17.90 14.13 4.11
N TRP A 149 19.07 14.48 4.65
CA TRP A 149 19.48 14.13 6.00
C TRP A 149 19.57 15.37 6.89
N LEU A 150 18.97 15.27 8.07
CA LEU A 150 19.00 16.29 9.10
C LEU A 150 20.29 16.20 9.93
N ALA A 151 20.90 17.35 10.21
CA ALA A 151 21.97 17.47 11.19
C ALA A 151 21.78 18.72 12.06
N LEU A 152 22.23 18.66 13.31
CA LEU A 152 22.25 19.80 14.22
C LEU A 152 23.68 20.04 14.74
N PRO A 153 24.45 20.96 14.13
CA PRO A 153 25.75 21.37 14.66
C PRO A 153 25.61 21.90 16.08
N ASN A 154 26.45 21.41 16.99
CA ASN A 154 26.47 21.82 18.39
C ASN A 154 27.83 21.50 19.02
N PRO A 155 28.17 22.11 20.17
CA PRO A 155 29.36 21.75 20.93
C PRO A 155 29.45 20.24 21.22
N VAL A 156 30.57 19.62 20.87
CA VAL A 156 30.78 18.18 21.09
C VAL A 156 31.12 17.90 22.56
N ARG A 157 30.60 16.79 23.07
CA ARG A 157 30.97 16.17 24.35
C ARG A 157 31.29 14.71 24.13
N TYR A 158 32.13 14.15 25.00
CA TYR A 158 32.63 12.78 24.84
C TYR A 158 32.21 11.90 26.01
N LEU A 159 31.58 10.75 25.70
CA LEU A 159 31.30 9.68 26.64
C LEU A 159 32.20 8.49 26.32
N GLY A 160 33.07 8.14 27.27
CA GLY A 160 33.99 7.02 27.12
C GLY A 160 33.35 5.69 27.51
N GLY A 161 34.01 4.59 27.13
CA GLY A 161 33.62 3.24 27.52
C GLY A 161 34.22 2.79 28.86
N PRO A 162 34.12 1.49 29.19
CA PRO A 162 34.72 0.90 30.38
C PRO A 162 36.22 1.23 30.48
N GLY A 163 36.60 2.09 31.43
CA GLY A 163 37.98 2.54 31.63
C GLY A 163 38.19 4.06 31.54
N ALA A 164 37.16 4.82 31.14
CA ALA A 164 37.18 6.27 31.23
C ALA A 164 37.30 6.76 32.69
N SER A 165 37.89 7.94 32.88
CA SER A 165 38.14 8.50 34.20
C SER A 165 36.82 8.86 34.90
N ALA A 166 36.63 8.39 36.14
CA ALA A 166 35.48 8.75 36.96
C ALA A 166 35.35 10.27 37.25
N SER A 167 36.38 11.06 36.95
CA SER A 167 36.38 12.52 37.05
C SER A 167 36.39 13.23 35.70
N GLY A 168 36.10 12.52 34.60
CA GLY A 168 36.04 13.10 33.25
C GLY A 168 34.94 14.17 33.16
N ASP A 169 35.21 15.26 32.45
CA ASP A 169 34.30 16.39 32.25
C ASP A 169 33.64 16.41 30.86
N GLY A 170 33.99 15.45 30.00
CA GLY A 170 33.46 15.30 28.65
C GLY A 170 33.92 16.36 27.66
N LEU A 171 34.84 17.26 28.01
CA LEU A 171 35.27 18.37 27.14
C LEU A 171 36.30 17.95 26.07
N SER A 172 36.95 16.79 26.25
CA SER A 172 37.92 16.24 25.30
C SER A 172 37.87 14.72 25.30
N PRO A 173 38.38 14.03 24.25
CA PRO A 173 38.54 12.57 24.25
C PRO A 173 39.26 12.04 25.51
N SER A 174 40.30 12.73 25.96
CA SER A 174 41.09 12.34 27.14
C SER A 174 40.39 12.56 28.49
N SER A 175 39.34 13.38 28.51
CA SER A 175 38.54 13.71 29.68
C SER A 175 37.08 13.27 29.53
N ALA A 176 36.80 12.30 28.64
CA ALA A 176 35.46 11.80 28.40
C ALA A 176 34.75 11.37 29.69
N PHE A 177 33.43 11.57 29.76
CA PHE A 177 32.61 11.09 30.86
C PHE A 177 32.76 9.57 31.03
N ALA A 178 32.66 9.08 32.26
CA ALA A 178 32.79 7.65 32.56
C ALA A 178 31.48 6.86 32.45
N SER A 179 30.33 7.55 32.42
CA SER A 179 29.02 6.91 32.43
C SER A 179 27.92 7.86 31.96
N MET A 180 26.81 7.31 31.48
CA MET A 180 25.65 8.09 31.07
C MET A 180 25.05 8.94 32.19
N PRO A 181 24.88 8.45 33.45
CA PRO A 181 24.37 9.27 34.54
C PRO A 181 25.24 10.48 34.86
N GLN A 182 26.57 10.33 34.71
CA GLN A 182 27.49 11.46 34.86
C GLN A 182 27.30 12.49 33.74
N ALA A 183 27.17 12.04 32.49
CA ALA A 183 26.91 12.91 31.35
C ALA A 183 25.59 13.66 31.52
N PHE A 184 24.49 13.00 31.88
CA PHE A 184 23.19 13.66 32.06
C PHE A 184 23.19 14.77 33.09
N ILE A 185 23.81 14.55 34.25
CA ILE A 185 23.90 15.59 35.27
C ILE A 185 24.70 16.80 34.76
N ALA A 186 25.77 16.55 34.00
CA ALA A 186 26.65 17.60 33.50
C ALA A 186 26.08 18.38 32.30
N LEU A 187 25.21 17.74 31.50
CA LEU A 187 24.71 18.26 30.23
C LEU A 187 23.28 18.77 30.28
N PHE A 188 22.60 18.69 31.43
CA PHE A 188 21.23 19.17 31.60
C PHE A 188 21.05 20.61 31.10
N GLY A 189 20.11 20.82 30.17
CA GLY A 189 19.77 22.13 29.59
C GLY A 189 20.85 22.74 28.69
N GLN A 190 21.73 21.92 28.11
CA GLN A 190 22.72 22.35 27.11
C GLN A 190 22.47 21.68 25.77
N ASP A 191 22.58 22.46 24.69
CA ASP A 191 22.58 21.97 23.31
C ASP A 191 23.96 21.40 22.99
N VAL A 192 24.03 20.09 22.80
CA VAL A 192 25.30 19.36 22.65
C VAL A 192 25.15 18.14 21.75
N ASN A 193 26.25 17.80 21.08
CA ASN A 193 26.39 16.52 20.39
C ASN A 193 27.27 15.60 21.24
N LEU A 194 26.72 14.51 21.74
CA LEU A 194 27.43 13.52 22.55
C LEU A 194 27.99 12.42 21.65
N TYR A 195 29.32 12.36 21.51
CA TYR A 195 30.00 11.25 20.86
C TYR A 195 30.28 10.16 21.88
N VAL A 196 29.87 8.94 21.56
CA VAL A 196 29.90 7.80 22.48
C VAL A 196 30.84 6.73 21.93
N ALA A 197 31.80 6.33 22.75
CA ALA A 197 32.74 5.28 22.40
C ALA A 197 32.08 3.89 22.43
N ALA A 198 32.74 2.92 21.81
CA ALA A 198 32.36 1.52 21.92
C ALA A 198 32.36 1.05 23.39
N GLY A 199 31.31 0.33 23.76
CA GLY A 199 31.12 -0.17 25.12
C GLY A 199 29.66 -0.50 25.44
N GLY A 200 29.45 -1.25 26.53
CA GLY A 200 28.14 -1.50 27.10
C GLY A 200 27.82 -0.49 28.21
N TYR A 201 26.65 0.12 28.13
CA TYR A 201 26.16 1.18 29.00
C TYR A 201 24.86 0.73 29.68
N PRO A 202 24.93 0.29 30.96
CA PRO A 202 23.76 -0.19 31.71
C PRO A 202 22.91 1.00 32.21
N SER A 203 22.30 1.75 31.31
CA SER A 203 21.57 2.99 31.60
C SER A 203 20.48 3.23 30.57
N ASN A 204 19.37 3.80 31.04
CA ASN A 204 18.41 4.43 30.15
C ASN A 204 18.99 5.73 29.57
N VAL A 205 18.43 6.17 28.44
CA VAL A 205 18.81 7.41 27.78
C VAL A 205 17.60 8.34 27.67
N SER A 206 17.75 9.60 28.05
CA SER A 206 16.75 10.64 27.82
C SER A 206 17.47 11.86 27.25
N LEU A 207 17.07 12.28 26.06
CA LEU A 207 17.64 13.41 25.32
C LEU A 207 16.59 14.52 25.25
N SER A 208 16.96 15.72 25.70
CA SER A 208 16.12 16.92 25.53
C SER A 208 16.37 17.56 24.16
N ASP A 209 15.46 18.44 23.73
CA ASP A 209 15.62 19.15 22.46
C ASP A 209 16.98 19.87 22.36
N GLY A 210 17.58 19.82 21.18
CA GLY A 210 18.94 20.33 20.94
C GLY A 210 20.08 19.40 21.40
N GLN A 211 19.78 18.26 22.02
CA GLN A 211 20.77 17.22 22.32
C GLN A 211 20.76 16.15 21.24
N SER A 212 21.93 15.70 20.81
CA SER A 212 22.07 14.57 19.88
C SER A 212 23.13 13.61 20.37
N LEU A 213 23.02 12.33 19.99
CA LEU A 213 23.91 11.26 20.42
C LEU A 213 24.36 10.44 19.22
N TYR A 214 25.67 10.24 19.12
CA TYR A 214 26.32 9.49 18.05
C TYR A 214 27.19 8.39 18.64
N GLY A 215 26.79 7.13 18.46
CA GLY A 215 27.57 5.93 18.79
C GLY A 215 28.51 5.53 17.67
N GLY A 216 29.15 4.38 17.80
CA GLY A 216 30.01 3.81 16.76
C GLY A 216 31.43 4.36 16.75
N PHE A 217 31.85 5.12 17.77
CA PHE A 217 33.22 5.64 17.84
C PHE A 217 34.18 4.68 18.52
N SER A 218 35.40 4.60 18.01
CA SER A 218 36.51 4.09 18.80
C SER A 218 36.82 5.04 19.98
N GLY A 219 37.66 4.62 20.93
CA GLY A 219 38.07 5.47 22.05
C GLY A 219 38.84 6.75 21.67
N ASN A 220 39.19 6.94 20.39
CA ASN A 220 39.79 8.17 19.87
C ASN A 220 38.77 9.22 19.37
N PHE A 221 37.50 8.85 19.21
CA PHE A 221 36.42 9.69 18.71
C PHE A 221 36.70 10.34 17.33
N SER A 222 37.46 9.66 16.48
CA SER A 222 37.73 10.07 15.10
C SER A 222 36.56 9.67 14.20
N PHE A 223 36.03 10.61 13.40
CA PHE A 223 35.03 10.29 12.37
C PHE A 223 35.57 9.28 11.34
N ALA A 224 36.84 9.40 10.97
CA ALA A 224 37.46 8.50 9.99
C ALA A 224 37.49 7.03 10.46
N ASP A 225 37.50 6.80 11.78
CA ASP A 225 37.49 5.47 12.38
C ASP A 225 36.11 5.08 12.91
N ARG A 226 35.08 5.93 12.77
CA ARG A 226 33.72 5.64 13.22
C ARG A 226 33.12 4.54 12.35
N ASP A 227 32.60 3.49 12.98
CA ASP A 227 31.90 2.39 12.32
C ASP A 227 30.99 1.71 13.37
N PRO A 228 29.66 1.94 13.34
CA PRO A 228 28.72 1.34 14.29
C PRO A 228 28.72 -0.19 14.32
N SER A 229 29.12 -0.86 13.23
CA SER A 229 29.18 -2.32 13.14
C SER A 229 30.43 -2.91 13.82
N VAL A 230 31.51 -2.12 13.94
CA VAL A 230 32.78 -2.53 14.54
C VAL A 230 32.95 -1.99 15.96
N HIS A 231 32.52 -0.75 16.19
CA HIS A 231 32.68 -0.01 17.44
C HIS A 231 31.34 0.11 18.18
N VAL A 232 30.77 -1.04 18.50
CA VAL A 232 29.43 -1.16 19.10
C VAL A 232 29.29 -0.35 20.38
N THR A 233 28.36 0.61 20.36
CA THR A 233 27.85 1.36 21.51
C THR A 233 26.51 0.77 21.91
N GLU A 234 26.43 0.04 23.02
CA GLU A 234 25.21 -0.67 23.43
C GLU A 234 24.62 -0.08 24.71
N PHE A 235 23.37 0.38 24.64
CA PHE A 235 22.56 0.74 25.79
C PHE A 235 21.67 -0.43 26.19
N SER A 236 21.62 -0.70 27.49
CA SER A 236 20.73 -1.68 28.09
C SER A 236 20.37 -1.23 29.49
N PHE A 237 19.18 -1.53 29.97
CA PHE A 237 18.82 -1.23 31.36
C PHE A 237 17.94 -2.35 31.91
N THR A 238 18.20 -2.73 33.15
CA THR A 238 17.43 -3.78 33.84
C THR A 238 16.71 -3.13 35.00
N SER A 239 15.39 -3.23 34.99
CA SER A 239 14.51 -2.60 35.97
C SER A 239 13.34 -3.51 36.31
N PRO A 240 12.92 -3.60 37.59
CA PRO A 240 11.72 -4.36 37.95
C PRO A 240 10.42 -3.64 37.59
N ILE A 241 10.50 -2.40 37.10
CA ILE A 241 9.37 -1.63 36.61
C ILE A 241 9.48 -1.45 35.09
N PRO A 242 8.34 -1.47 34.39
CA PRO A 242 8.32 -1.17 32.97
C PRO A 242 8.87 0.25 32.68
N HIS A 243 9.54 0.41 31.55
CA HIS A 243 10.25 1.63 31.16
C HIS A 243 10.60 1.63 29.67
N ASP A 244 10.78 2.83 29.12
CA ASP A 244 11.39 3.06 27.82
C ASP A 244 12.92 3.11 27.96
N LEU A 245 13.66 2.53 27.01
CA LEU A 245 15.12 2.47 27.10
C LEU A 245 15.79 3.77 26.62
N VAL A 246 15.29 4.34 25.52
CA VAL A 246 15.69 5.64 24.97
C VAL A 246 14.45 6.52 24.80
N SER A 247 14.49 7.74 25.31
CA SER A 247 13.42 8.74 25.15
C SER A 247 13.98 10.00 24.47
N LEU A 248 13.36 10.39 23.36
CA LEU A 248 13.57 11.67 22.71
C LEU A 248 12.43 12.58 23.19
N GLU A 249 12.76 13.50 24.10
CA GLU A 249 11.78 14.32 24.80
C GLU A 249 11.31 15.49 23.93
N SER A 250 10.10 15.97 24.21
CA SER A 250 9.43 17.01 23.43
C SER A 250 10.20 18.33 23.35
N GLY A 251 10.09 18.97 22.17
CA GLY A 251 10.67 20.28 21.93
C GLY A 251 10.81 20.62 20.45
N THR A 252 11.49 21.74 20.19
CA THR A 252 11.49 22.36 18.84
C THR A 252 12.79 22.20 18.08
N LEU A 253 13.89 21.97 18.80
CA LEU A 253 15.17 21.66 18.19
C LEU A 253 15.27 20.15 17.94
N PRO A 254 15.80 19.74 16.77
CA PRO A 254 15.81 18.33 16.45
C PRO A 254 16.75 17.51 17.32
N ILE A 255 16.40 16.24 17.51
CA ILE A 255 17.22 15.25 18.20
C ILE A 255 17.70 14.20 17.21
N VAL A 256 19.02 13.99 17.15
CA VAL A 256 19.63 12.90 16.35
C VAL A 256 20.11 11.79 17.28
N PHE A 257 19.74 10.55 16.99
CA PHE A 257 20.20 9.34 17.66
C PHE A 257 20.75 8.36 16.62
N ASP A 258 22.08 8.27 16.53
CA ASP A 258 22.76 7.55 15.43
C ASP A 258 23.75 6.49 15.95
N GLY A 259 23.75 5.31 15.35
CA GLY A 259 24.88 4.36 15.44
C GLY A 259 24.97 3.61 16.76
N CYS A 260 23.84 3.32 17.39
CA CYS A 260 23.76 2.69 18.70
C CYS A 260 22.97 1.38 18.67
N VAL A 261 23.29 0.47 19.60
CA VAL A 261 22.48 -0.72 19.90
C VAL A 261 21.63 -0.42 21.12
N VAL A 262 20.33 -0.69 21.03
CA VAL A 262 19.32 -0.52 22.08
C VAL A 262 18.77 -1.90 22.41
N SER A 263 19.26 -2.47 23.52
CA SER A 263 18.95 -3.84 23.94
C SER A 263 17.94 -3.85 25.09
N GLY A 264 16.67 -4.11 24.77
CA GLY A 264 15.57 -4.14 25.73
C GLY A 264 15.59 -5.33 26.71
N ASN A 265 16.38 -6.37 26.42
CA ASN A 265 16.57 -7.58 27.25
C ASN A 265 15.27 -8.32 27.63
N LEU A 266 14.19 -8.12 26.87
CA LEU A 266 12.82 -8.53 27.18
C LEU A 266 12.33 -7.98 28.53
N GLU A 267 12.78 -6.78 28.90
CA GLU A 267 12.40 -6.07 30.12
C GLU A 267 11.92 -4.64 29.86
N SER A 268 12.49 -3.94 28.87
CA SER A 268 12.03 -2.61 28.45
C SER A 268 10.76 -2.71 27.60
N GLU A 269 9.80 -1.81 27.84
CA GLU A 269 8.54 -1.76 27.07
C GLU A 269 8.82 -1.33 25.64
N THR A 270 9.40 -0.15 25.48
CA THR A 270 9.78 0.41 24.18
C THR A 270 11.29 0.60 24.10
N GLY A 271 11.86 0.34 22.93
CA GLY A 271 13.28 0.56 22.65
C GLY A 271 13.59 2.06 22.56
N VAL A 272 13.01 2.72 21.56
CA VAL A 272 13.12 4.18 21.36
C VAL A 272 11.74 4.80 21.34
N LYS A 273 11.48 5.71 22.28
CA LYS A 273 10.26 6.51 22.33
C LYS A 273 10.55 7.92 21.86
N ILE A 274 9.69 8.44 21.00
CA ILE A 274 9.77 9.78 20.43
C ILE A 274 8.49 10.52 20.83
N ASP A 275 8.65 11.64 21.53
CA ASP A 275 7.56 12.43 22.07
C ASP A 275 7.65 13.85 21.50
N GLU A 276 6.85 14.19 20.50
CA GLU A 276 6.67 15.59 20.02
C GLU A 276 7.97 16.37 19.76
N VAL A 277 8.92 15.78 19.02
CA VAL A 277 10.20 16.43 18.71
C VAL A 277 10.67 16.08 17.30
N PRO A 278 11.13 17.06 16.49
CA PRO A 278 11.74 16.72 15.22
C PRO A 278 12.92 15.77 15.40
N PHE A 279 13.02 14.69 14.63
CA PHE A 279 13.98 13.63 14.96
C PHE A 279 14.67 13.00 13.76
N SER A 280 15.85 12.42 14.03
CA SER A 280 16.50 11.47 13.14
C SER A 280 17.07 10.32 13.95
N VAL A 281 16.55 9.12 13.73
CA VAL A 281 17.08 7.86 14.28
C VAL A 281 17.76 7.12 13.14
N ALA A 282 19.06 6.90 13.23
CA ALA A 282 19.83 6.35 12.12
C ALA A 282 20.81 5.26 12.56
N ASN A 283 21.05 4.27 11.70
CA ASN A 283 22.12 3.27 11.87
C ASN A 283 22.07 2.53 13.24
N CYS A 284 20.87 2.35 13.80
CA CYS A 284 20.68 1.75 15.12
C CYS A 284 20.21 0.29 15.02
N GLU A 285 20.60 -0.56 15.97
CA GLU A 285 19.96 -1.86 16.19
C GLU A 285 19.07 -1.75 17.43
N ILE A 286 17.76 -1.99 17.29
CA ILE A 286 16.77 -1.90 18.36
C ILE A 286 16.14 -3.28 18.49
N ARG A 287 16.25 -3.89 19.68
CA ARG A 287 15.89 -5.29 19.83
C ARG A 287 15.41 -5.71 21.20
N ASP A 288 14.71 -6.84 21.19
CA ASP A 288 14.34 -7.61 22.37
C ASP A 288 13.54 -6.75 23.39
N THR A 289 12.55 -5.99 22.94
CA THR A 289 11.64 -5.20 23.80
C THR A 289 10.35 -6.00 24.09
N THR A 290 9.60 -5.61 25.12
CA THR A 290 8.36 -6.32 25.51
C THR A 290 7.10 -5.80 24.82
N ILE A 291 7.16 -4.59 24.25
CA ILE A 291 6.09 -3.99 23.47
C ILE A 291 6.68 -3.54 22.12
N HIS A 292 7.05 -2.28 21.95
CA HIS A 292 7.43 -1.73 20.66
C HIS A 292 8.95 -1.66 20.47
N GLY A 293 9.43 -1.73 19.23
CA GLY A 293 10.78 -1.32 18.89
C GLY A 293 10.92 0.21 18.99
N VAL A 294 10.13 0.92 18.18
CA VAL A 294 10.05 2.39 18.16
C VAL A 294 8.60 2.84 18.33
N GLU A 295 8.37 3.82 19.20
CA GLU A 295 7.07 4.47 19.39
C GLU A 295 7.18 5.95 19.03
N ILE A 296 6.35 6.42 18.09
CA ILE A 296 6.28 7.81 17.65
C ILE A 296 4.95 8.42 18.09
N LEU A 297 5.01 9.46 18.92
CA LEU A 297 3.84 10.17 19.44
C LEU A 297 3.90 11.66 19.10
N SER A 298 2.74 12.24 18.75
CA SER A 298 2.54 13.70 18.70
C SER A 298 1.26 14.13 19.42
N ASP A 299 1.20 15.35 19.97
CA ASP A 299 -0.05 15.90 20.50
C ASP A 299 -1.01 16.29 19.37
N VAL A 300 -1.94 15.39 19.09
CA VAL A 300 -3.02 15.59 18.11
C VAL A 300 -3.97 16.73 18.49
N VAL A 301 -4.04 17.10 19.78
CA VAL A 301 -4.97 18.12 20.29
C VAL A 301 -4.42 19.53 20.07
N PHE A 302 -3.10 19.71 20.08
CA PHE A 302 -2.48 21.02 19.84
C PHE A 302 -2.11 21.27 18.38
N GLY A 303 -2.16 20.25 17.53
CA GLY A 303 -1.94 20.36 16.08
C GLY A 303 -0.48 20.53 15.70
N ASP A 304 0.46 20.12 16.57
CA ASP A 304 1.89 20.22 16.29
C ASP A 304 2.32 19.08 15.36
N SER A 305 2.60 19.44 14.11
CA SER A 305 3.09 18.50 13.09
C SER A 305 4.51 18.03 13.41
N LEU A 306 4.68 16.71 13.55
CA LEU A 306 5.94 16.05 13.81
C LEU A 306 6.70 15.80 12.50
N MET A 307 8.00 16.02 12.50
CA MET A 307 8.85 15.69 11.35
C MET A 307 9.96 14.76 11.78
N GLY A 308 10.13 13.64 11.09
CA GLY A 308 11.24 12.76 11.49
C GLY A 308 11.51 11.58 10.59
N THR A 309 12.65 10.96 10.87
CA THR A 309 13.23 9.95 9.99
C THR A 309 13.78 8.78 10.79
N ILE A 310 13.54 7.56 10.31
CA ILE A 310 14.15 6.32 10.81
C ILE A 310 14.87 5.68 9.64
N ARG A 311 16.21 5.60 9.71
CA ARG A 311 17.03 5.16 8.56
C ARG A 311 18.13 4.17 8.88
N GLY A 312 18.33 3.17 8.02
CA GLY A 312 19.45 2.24 8.18
C GLY A 312 19.40 1.44 9.48
N CYS A 313 18.23 1.32 10.11
CA CYS A 313 18.07 0.67 11.41
C CYS A 313 17.69 -0.81 11.25
N SER A 314 18.03 -1.60 12.25
CA SER A 314 17.56 -2.98 12.41
C SER A 314 16.66 -3.06 13.64
N ILE A 315 15.36 -3.25 13.44
CA ILE A 315 14.34 -3.31 14.49
C ILE A 315 13.80 -4.74 14.55
N VAL A 316 14.22 -5.49 15.57
CA VAL A 316 14.11 -6.96 15.53
C VAL A 316 13.75 -7.60 16.86
N ARG A 317 12.93 -8.65 16.81
CA ARG A 317 12.55 -9.47 17.98
C ARG A 317 11.90 -8.68 19.12
N CYS A 318 11.16 -7.63 18.78
CA CYS A 318 10.28 -6.96 19.73
C CYS A 318 9.03 -7.85 19.94
N LEU A 319 8.50 -7.94 21.15
CA LEU A 319 7.33 -8.80 21.42
C LEU A 319 6.00 -8.23 20.91
N GLY A 320 5.95 -6.94 20.59
CA GLY A 320 4.89 -6.30 19.84
C GLY A 320 5.39 -5.82 18.48
N GLU A 321 5.12 -4.56 18.18
CA GLU A 321 5.24 -3.86 16.91
C GLU A 321 6.70 -3.45 16.68
N GLY A 322 7.15 -3.48 15.43
CA GLY A 322 8.47 -2.93 15.08
C GLY A 322 8.49 -1.41 15.29
N ILE A 323 7.66 -0.70 14.54
CA ILE A 323 7.44 0.74 14.64
C ILE A 323 5.95 0.97 14.82
N VAL A 324 5.56 1.73 15.85
CA VAL A 324 4.18 2.21 16.04
C VAL A 324 4.11 3.73 15.90
N ILE A 325 3.11 4.21 15.17
CA ILE A 325 2.89 5.62 14.87
C ILE A 325 1.52 6.04 15.38
N ASN A 326 1.50 7.08 16.21
CA ASN A 326 0.30 7.80 16.57
C ASN A 326 0.61 9.29 16.49
N ALA A 327 0.51 9.83 15.28
CA ALA A 327 1.09 11.13 14.99
C ALA A 327 0.41 11.92 13.86
N LEU A 328 0.60 13.23 13.92
CA LEU A 328 0.47 14.19 12.84
C LEU A 328 1.86 14.43 12.23
N GLY A 329 2.01 14.41 10.90
CA GLY A 329 3.15 15.09 10.25
C GLY A 329 3.84 14.36 9.09
N ASP A 330 5.14 14.61 8.91
CA ASP A 330 5.98 14.17 7.77
C ASP A 330 7.04 13.16 8.25
N LEU A 331 6.78 11.87 8.01
CA LEU A 331 7.58 10.76 8.51
C LEU A 331 8.22 9.96 7.37
N VAL A 332 9.52 9.67 7.51
CA VAL A 332 10.27 8.84 6.56
C VAL A 332 10.88 7.62 7.25
N ILE A 333 10.50 6.43 6.81
CA ILE A 333 11.04 5.14 7.25
C ILE A 333 11.77 4.53 6.07
N ASP A 334 13.10 4.60 6.08
CA ASP A 334 13.90 4.30 4.89
C ASP A 334 15.10 3.37 5.14
N ASP A 335 15.31 2.37 4.28
CA ASP A 335 16.48 1.48 4.32
C ASP A 335 16.62 0.70 5.65
N ASN A 336 15.50 0.27 6.26
CA ASN A 336 15.50 -0.46 7.52
C ASN A 336 15.27 -1.97 7.35
N GLN A 337 15.69 -2.75 8.34
CA GLN A 337 15.26 -4.14 8.54
C GLN A 337 14.29 -4.20 9.73
N ILE A 338 13.03 -4.54 9.47
CA ILE A 338 11.98 -4.62 10.49
C ILE A 338 11.43 -6.05 10.52
N VAL A 339 12.01 -6.86 11.39
CA VAL A 339 12.00 -8.32 11.19
C VAL A 339 11.81 -9.10 12.49
N ASP A 340 11.04 -10.20 12.41
CA ASP A 340 10.79 -11.12 13.52
C ASP A 340 10.15 -10.44 14.75
N ASN A 341 9.31 -9.41 14.56
CA ASN A 341 8.56 -8.76 15.63
C ASN A 341 7.23 -9.50 15.91
N GLY A 342 6.69 -9.34 17.11
CA GLY A 342 5.56 -10.12 17.62
C GLY A 342 4.19 -9.75 17.05
N ASN A 343 4.03 -8.51 16.58
CA ASN A 343 2.84 -7.99 15.91
C ASN A 343 3.22 -7.46 14.52
N GLU A 344 2.84 -6.25 14.13
CA GLU A 344 3.10 -5.65 12.82
C GLU A 344 4.56 -5.18 12.69
N GLY A 345 5.05 -5.09 11.45
CA GLY A 345 6.33 -4.44 11.16
C GLY A 345 6.26 -2.93 11.40
N VAL A 346 5.43 -2.25 10.61
CA VAL A 346 5.10 -0.83 10.78
C VAL A 346 3.61 -0.71 10.95
N GLU A 347 3.20 -0.13 12.05
CA GLU A 347 1.80 0.11 12.41
C GLU A 347 1.59 1.61 12.58
N SER A 348 0.48 2.12 12.05
CA SER A 348 -0.06 3.37 12.57
C SER A 348 -1.37 3.09 13.27
N GLN A 349 -1.38 3.28 14.59
CA GLN A 349 -2.63 3.29 15.34
C GLN A 349 -3.56 4.34 14.77
N TRP A 350 -3.01 5.53 14.50
CA TRP A 350 -3.70 6.62 13.82
C TRP A 350 -2.70 7.58 13.18
N LEU A 351 -2.85 7.81 11.88
CA LEU A 351 -2.24 8.92 11.15
C LEU A 351 -3.29 9.99 10.85
N TYR A 352 -3.02 11.21 11.28
CA TYR A 352 -4.00 12.29 11.23
C TYR A 352 -3.67 13.33 10.16
N GLY A 353 -4.71 13.88 9.52
CA GLY A 353 -4.61 15.03 8.62
C GLY A 353 -4.81 16.37 9.36
N ILE A 354 -4.04 17.39 8.97
CA ILE A 354 -4.25 18.79 9.40
C ILE A 354 -4.87 19.60 8.25
N SER A 355 -5.92 20.35 8.55
CA SER A 355 -6.57 21.25 7.58
C SER A 355 -5.57 22.24 6.97
N ASP A 356 -5.68 22.47 5.66
CA ASP A 356 -4.78 23.32 4.85
C ASP A 356 -3.30 22.87 4.77
N GLU A 357 -2.90 21.79 5.45
CA GLU A 357 -1.53 21.26 5.48
C GLU A 357 -1.39 19.93 4.70
N THR A 358 -0.21 19.32 4.74
CA THR A 358 0.05 17.99 4.15
C THR A 358 0.70 17.08 5.17
N THR A 359 0.02 15.99 5.53
CA THR A 359 0.59 14.85 6.26
C THR A 359 1.21 13.89 5.26
N ARG A 360 2.43 13.41 5.53
CA ARG A 360 3.14 12.49 4.65
C ARG A 360 3.73 11.33 5.43
N ILE A 361 3.58 10.13 4.90
CA ILE A 361 4.34 8.97 5.33
C ILE A 361 5.02 8.34 4.13
N VAL A 362 6.34 8.17 4.24
CA VAL A 362 7.19 7.64 3.19
C VAL A 362 7.94 6.43 3.73
N ILE A 363 7.61 5.24 3.23
CA ILE A 363 8.22 3.96 3.62
C ILE A 363 8.97 3.42 2.40
N THR A 364 10.30 3.47 2.43
CA THR A 364 11.12 3.14 1.25
C THR A 364 12.29 2.21 1.52
N ARG A 365 12.60 1.31 0.59
CA ARG A 365 13.82 0.48 0.66
C ARG A 365 13.93 -0.40 1.91
N ASN A 366 12.81 -0.72 2.57
CA ASN A 366 12.82 -1.53 3.79
C ASN A 366 12.67 -3.02 3.49
N VAL A 367 13.21 -3.85 4.37
CA VAL A 367 12.92 -5.28 4.46
C VAL A 367 12.03 -5.51 5.68
N ILE A 368 10.78 -5.87 5.47
CA ILE A 368 9.76 -6.05 6.50
C ILE A 368 9.27 -7.50 6.44
N SER A 369 9.73 -8.34 7.38
CA SER A 369 9.47 -9.77 7.25
C SER A 369 9.31 -10.55 8.53
N ARG A 370 8.53 -11.64 8.47
CA ARG A 370 8.29 -12.58 9.58
C ARG A 370 7.76 -11.90 10.84
N ASN A 371 7.00 -10.83 10.67
CA ASN A 371 6.29 -10.20 11.77
C ASN A 371 4.99 -10.99 12.07
N GLY A 372 4.55 -10.92 13.33
CA GLY A 372 3.49 -11.76 13.88
C GLY A 372 2.08 -11.41 13.42
N ASP A 373 1.89 -10.26 12.78
CA ASP A 373 0.66 -9.77 12.14
C ASP A 373 0.99 -9.25 10.71
N GLU A 374 0.57 -8.03 10.33
CA GLU A 374 0.84 -7.41 9.02
C GLU A 374 2.31 -7.00 8.85
N GLY A 375 2.75 -6.85 7.60
CA GLY A 375 4.02 -6.18 7.30
C GLY A 375 3.93 -4.69 7.60
N VAL A 376 3.03 -4.00 6.91
CA VAL A 376 2.71 -2.59 7.09
C VAL A 376 1.21 -2.45 7.24
N ASP A 377 0.76 -1.78 8.29
CA ASP A 377 -0.63 -1.39 8.50
C ASP A 377 -0.71 0.11 8.78
N LEU A 378 -1.60 0.81 8.06
CA LEU A 378 -1.70 2.26 8.05
C LEU A 378 -3.16 2.72 8.12
N ASP A 379 -3.60 3.03 9.33
CA ASP A 379 -4.91 3.63 9.59
C ASP A 379 -4.87 5.17 9.52
N PHE A 380 -5.64 5.74 8.59
CA PHE A 380 -5.79 7.18 8.43
C PHE A 380 -7.07 7.69 9.10
N ALA A 381 -6.92 8.47 10.16
CA ALA A 381 -8.03 8.95 10.97
C ALA A 381 -8.78 10.16 10.37
N GLU A 382 -9.97 10.43 10.92
CA GLU A 382 -10.73 11.67 10.72
C GLU A 382 -9.88 12.94 10.98
N VAL A 383 -10.22 14.03 10.29
CA VAL A 383 -9.52 15.31 10.43
C VAL A 383 -9.87 15.96 11.77
N THR A 384 -8.85 16.27 12.58
CA THR A 384 -9.05 16.97 13.86
C THR A 384 -9.55 18.41 13.63
N GLU A 385 -10.75 18.75 14.13
CA GLU A 385 -11.30 20.12 14.06
C GLU A 385 -10.51 21.11 14.95
N ILE A 386 -9.65 21.92 14.35
CA ILE A 386 -8.97 23.04 15.05
C ILE A 386 -9.42 24.40 14.49
N ALA A 387 -10.73 24.72 14.49
CA ALA A 387 -11.29 26.08 14.67
C ALA A 387 -12.78 26.23 14.24
N PRO A 388 -13.54 27.22 14.79
CA PRO A 388 -14.99 27.38 14.59
C PRO A 388 -15.41 27.96 13.22
N THR A 389 -14.50 28.01 12.25
CA THR A 389 -14.76 28.50 10.90
C THR A 389 -14.32 27.42 9.92
N LEU A 390 -15.30 26.86 9.20
CA LEU A 390 -15.09 25.87 8.13
C LEU A 390 -13.83 26.21 7.32
N PRO A 391 -12.84 25.31 7.21
CA PRO A 391 -11.66 25.50 6.38
C PRO A 391 -12.05 25.80 4.93
N SER A 392 -11.20 26.56 4.21
CA SER A 392 -11.38 26.76 2.78
C SER A 392 -10.94 25.56 1.94
N GLN A 393 -10.10 24.68 2.50
CA GLN A 393 -9.59 23.44 1.91
C GLN A 393 -9.41 22.42 3.06
N GLY A 394 -9.78 21.14 2.87
CA GLY A 394 -9.55 20.12 3.90
C GLY A 394 -8.08 19.67 3.98
N ALA A 395 -7.79 18.59 4.70
CA ALA A 395 -6.42 18.09 4.88
C ALA A 395 -5.88 17.39 3.61
N ARG A 396 -4.56 17.43 3.38
CA ARG A 396 -3.91 16.57 2.37
C ARG A 396 -3.13 15.45 3.04
N ILE A 397 -3.31 14.22 2.58
CA ILE A 397 -2.60 13.04 3.08
C ILE A 397 -1.90 12.35 1.91
N ARG A 398 -0.60 12.04 2.08
CA ARG A 398 0.20 11.32 1.08
C ARG A 398 0.90 10.12 1.72
N ALA A 399 0.55 8.92 1.30
CA ALA A 399 1.25 7.70 1.65
C ALA A 399 2.10 7.24 0.46
N VAL A 400 3.40 7.04 0.65
CA VAL A 400 4.30 6.55 -0.39
C VAL A 400 5.03 5.32 0.14
N LEU A 401 4.75 4.17 -0.44
CA LEU A 401 5.45 2.92 -0.15
C LEU A 401 6.20 2.53 -1.42
N ARG A 402 7.54 2.60 -1.39
CA ARG A 402 8.35 2.34 -2.57
C ARG A 402 9.55 1.44 -2.35
N SER A 403 9.74 0.47 -3.25
CA SER A 403 10.93 -0.40 -3.26
C SER A 403 11.14 -1.16 -1.95
N ASN A 404 10.06 -1.56 -1.28
CA ASN A 404 10.12 -2.38 -0.08
C ASN A 404 10.02 -3.87 -0.42
N GLU A 405 10.63 -4.71 0.41
CA GLU A 405 10.51 -6.16 0.41
C GLU A 405 9.70 -6.57 1.64
N ILE A 406 8.45 -7.01 1.43
CA ILE A 406 7.47 -7.26 2.48
C ILE A 406 6.99 -8.71 2.38
N ARG A 407 7.48 -9.58 3.27
CA ARG A 407 7.29 -11.02 3.10
C ARG A 407 7.19 -11.84 4.37
N ASP A 408 6.59 -13.02 4.23
CA ASP A 408 6.48 -14.02 5.30
C ASP A 408 5.79 -13.49 6.57
N ASN A 409 5.02 -12.39 6.51
CA ASN A 409 4.27 -11.89 7.65
C ASN A 409 3.03 -12.77 7.88
N VAL A 410 2.56 -12.88 9.11
CA VAL A 410 1.51 -13.83 9.51
C VAL A 410 0.12 -13.41 9.00
N LEU A 411 -0.09 -12.12 8.74
CA LEU A 411 -1.29 -11.60 8.08
C LEU A 411 -0.93 -10.98 6.72
N SER A 412 -1.51 -9.84 6.37
CA SER A 412 -1.33 -9.24 5.04
C SER A 412 0.04 -8.58 4.89
N GLY A 413 0.50 -8.41 3.65
CA GLY A 413 1.74 -7.67 3.38
C GLY A 413 1.59 -6.19 3.72
N ILE A 414 0.69 -5.51 3.02
CA ILE A 414 0.38 -4.08 3.22
C ILE A 414 -1.12 -3.92 3.43
N GLN A 415 -1.50 -3.17 4.45
CA GLN A 415 -2.84 -2.70 4.70
C GLN A 415 -2.86 -1.16 4.72
N ILE A 416 -3.89 -0.57 4.13
CA ILE A 416 -4.19 0.85 4.20
C ILE A 416 -5.67 1.00 4.47
N ASP A 417 -6.02 1.65 5.58
CA ASP A 417 -7.40 1.92 5.97
C ASP A 417 -7.71 3.44 5.96
N LEU A 418 -8.90 3.79 5.48
CA LEU A 418 -9.40 5.17 5.41
C LEU A 418 -10.57 5.35 6.38
N ASP A 419 -10.25 5.67 7.63
CA ASP A 419 -11.21 5.89 8.72
C ASP A 419 -11.74 7.34 8.80
N PHE A 420 -11.92 7.99 7.63
CA PHE A 420 -12.49 9.34 7.54
C PHE A 420 -13.70 9.38 6.58
N GLU A 421 -14.54 10.40 6.72
CA GLU A 421 -15.71 10.58 5.87
C GLU A 421 -15.44 11.57 4.73
N ASN A 422 -16.21 11.45 3.64
CA ASN A 422 -16.13 12.41 2.53
C ASN A 422 -16.43 13.86 2.93
N SER A 423 -17.16 14.07 4.04
CA SER A 423 -17.42 15.39 4.62
C SER A 423 -16.20 16.05 5.25
N ASP A 424 -15.14 15.29 5.56
CA ASP A 424 -13.93 15.80 6.20
C ASP A 424 -13.03 16.57 5.23
N GLY A 425 -13.32 16.47 3.93
CA GLY A 425 -12.64 17.23 2.88
C GLY A 425 -11.19 16.81 2.65
N VAL A 426 -10.83 15.58 3.02
CA VAL A 426 -9.47 15.04 2.84
C VAL A 426 -9.17 14.78 1.36
N ASP A 427 -8.04 15.30 0.90
CA ASP A 427 -7.41 14.90 -0.37
C ASP A 427 -6.35 13.83 -0.05
N PHE A 428 -6.73 12.56 -0.25
CA PHE A 428 -5.89 11.40 0.02
C PHE A 428 -5.28 10.81 -1.26
N GLU A 429 -3.99 10.46 -1.19
CA GLU A 429 -3.33 9.59 -2.18
C GLU A 429 -2.40 8.60 -1.50
N ALA A 430 -2.49 7.35 -1.93
CA ALA A 430 -1.49 6.33 -1.67
C ALA A 430 -0.82 5.87 -2.97
N ARG A 431 0.51 5.88 -2.97
CA ARG A 431 1.38 5.39 -4.06
C ARG A 431 2.17 4.21 -3.56
N LEU A 432 1.89 3.04 -4.14
CA LEU A 432 2.59 1.80 -3.88
C LEU A 432 3.36 1.48 -5.16
N GLU A 433 4.67 1.66 -5.14
CA GLU A 433 5.50 1.56 -6.33
C GLU A 433 6.67 0.61 -6.11
N ASP A 434 6.98 -0.24 -7.08
CA ASP A 434 8.22 -1.02 -7.06
C ASP A 434 8.36 -1.97 -5.85
N ASN A 435 7.28 -2.32 -5.14
CA ASN A 435 7.36 -3.17 -3.95
C ASN A 435 7.30 -4.65 -4.32
N GLN A 436 8.01 -5.49 -3.56
CA GLN A 436 7.87 -6.94 -3.57
C GLN A 436 7.08 -7.37 -2.33
N VAL A 437 5.89 -7.91 -2.54
CA VAL A 437 4.96 -8.34 -1.50
C VAL A 437 4.67 -9.82 -1.68
N SER A 438 5.43 -10.66 -0.98
CA SER A 438 5.47 -12.10 -1.26
C SER A 438 5.33 -13.01 -0.04
N GLY A 439 4.71 -14.19 -0.23
CA GLY A 439 4.70 -15.25 0.77
C GLY A 439 4.01 -14.87 2.10
N ASN A 440 3.22 -13.81 2.14
CA ASN A 440 2.49 -13.42 3.35
C ASN A 440 1.35 -14.42 3.60
N HIS A 441 1.10 -14.72 4.87
CA HIS A 441 0.13 -15.73 5.29
C HIS A 441 -1.33 -15.22 5.20
N GLY A 442 -1.52 -13.92 5.04
CA GLY A 442 -2.77 -13.26 4.62
C GLY A 442 -2.73 -12.84 3.14
N GLY A 443 -3.34 -11.70 2.80
CA GLY A 443 -3.32 -11.13 1.45
C GLY A 443 -1.99 -10.45 1.11
N GLY A 444 -1.81 -10.07 -0.16
CA GLY A 444 -0.70 -9.19 -0.55
C GLY A 444 -0.96 -7.76 -0.09
N LEU A 445 -1.92 -7.10 -0.74
CA LEU A 445 -2.38 -5.74 -0.43
C LEU A 445 -3.85 -5.78 0.01
N LEU A 446 -4.17 -5.11 1.12
CA LEU A 446 -5.53 -4.85 1.56
C LEU A 446 -5.75 -3.34 1.58
N LEU A 447 -6.64 -2.84 0.73
CA LEU A 447 -6.90 -1.41 0.56
C LEU A 447 -8.35 -1.13 0.92
N ASP A 448 -8.58 -0.41 2.01
CA ASP A 448 -9.92 0.06 2.32
C ASP A 448 -10.19 1.41 1.67
N GLY A 449 -11.37 1.53 1.07
CA GLY A 449 -11.75 2.59 0.16
C GLY A 449 -13.01 3.30 0.60
N ASP A 450 -13.21 3.46 1.91
CA ASP A 450 -14.45 4.00 2.45
C ASP A 450 -14.61 5.52 2.20
N ALA A 451 -13.51 6.20 1.89
CA ALA A 451 -13.46 7.63 1.59
C ALA A 451 -12.84 7.97 0.23
N ARG A 452 -13.13 9.16 -0.31
CA ARG A 452 -12.53 9.68 -1.55
C ARG A 452 -11.02 9.70 -1.44
N GLY A 453 -10.36 9.28 -2.53
CA GLY A 453 -8.92 9.35 -2.66
C GLY A 453 -8.45 8.73 -3.96
N ALA A 454 -7.15 8.43 -4.03
CA ALA A 454 -6.57 7.69 -5.14
C ALA A 454 -5.59 6.63 -4.64
N PHE A 455 -5.76 5.40 -5.12
CA PHE A 455 -4.77 4.34 -4.98
C PHE A 455 -4.03 4.16 -6.29
N ARG A 456 -2.70 4.20 -6.24
CA ARG A 456 -1.84 3.97 -7.41
C ARG A 456 -0.84 2.90 -7.12
N LEU A 457 -0.94 1.84 -7.90
CA LEU A 457 -0.10 0.67 -7.79
C LEU A 457 0.68 0.58 -9.09
N ALA A 458 2.00 0.72 -9.03
CA ALA A 458 2.84 0.65 -10.22
C ALA A 458 4.04 -0.27 -10.01
N ARG A 459 4.30 -1.20 -10.94
CA ARG A 459 5.49 -2.08 -10.93
C ARG A 459 5.68 -2.89 -9.64
N ASN A 460 4.59 -3.15 -8.90
CA ASN A 460 4.63 -4.04 -7.75
C ASN A 460 4.64 -5.50 -8.21
N VAL A 461 5.41 -6.31 -7.48
CA VAL A 461 5.40 -7.77 -7.50
C VAL A 461 4.58 -8.24 -6.31
N ILE A 462 3.47 -8.92 -6.56
CA ILE A 462 2.54 -9.40 -5.54
C ILE A 462 2.34 -10.89 -5.76
N SER A 463 3.07 -11.70 -5.01
CA SER A 463 3.26 -13.11 -5.35
C SER A 463 3.12 -14.06 -4.18
N CYS A 464 2.62 -15.27 -4.44
CA CYS A 464 2.65 -16.38 -3.48
C CYS A 464 1.98 -16.09 -2.11
N ASN A 465 1.12 -15.06 -2.00
CA ASN A 465 0.41 -14.77 -0.76
C ASN A 465 -0.71 -15.80 -0.53
N ARG A 466 -1.02 -16.13 0.71
CA ARG A 466 -2.04 -17.15 1.05
C ARG A 466 -3.49 -16.63 0.95
N GLY A 467 -3.66 -15.32 0.77
CA GLY A 467 -4.91 -14.64 0.42
C GLY A 467 -4.94 -14.21 -1.04
N ALA A 468 -5.77 -13.22 -1.37
CA ALA A 468 -5.73 -12.57 -2.67
C ALA A 468 -4.45 -11.76 -2.83
N GLY A 469 -4.04 -11.51 -4.08
CA GLY A 469 -2.94 -10.59 -4.35
C GLY A 469 -3.30 -9.19 -3.88
N ILE A 470 -4.39 -8.64 -4.41
CA ILE A 470 -4.94 -7.34 -4.04
C ILE A 470 -6.38 -7.55 -3.59
N THR A 471 -6.71 -7.08 -2.40
CA THR A 471 -8.09 -6.92 -1.93
C THR A 471 -8.40 -5.44 -1.82
N ILE A 472 -9.53 -5.02 -2.36
CA ILE A 472 -10.01 -3.65 -2.22
C ILE A 472 -11.50 -3.63 -1.85
N SER A 473 -11.83 -2.87 -0.81
CA SER A 473 -13.19 -2.54 -0.39
C SER A 473 -13.46 -1.05 -0.58
N GLY A 474 -14.70 -0.64 -0.37
CA GLY A 474 -15.03 0.79 -0.38
C GLY A 474 -16.45 1.10 -0.82
N THR A 475 -16.76 2.39 -0.75
CA THR A 475 -18.06 2.94 -1.14
C THR A 475 -18.05 3.41 -2.59
N PRO A 476 -19.23 3.61 -3.24
CA PRO A 476 -19.27 4.12 -4.60
C PRO A 476 -18.58 5.48 -4.82
N ASP A 477 -18.44 6.24 -3.74
CA ASP A 477 -17.76 7.53 -3.75
C ASP A 477 -16.29 7.44 -3.29
N GLY A 478 -15.81 6.24 -2.98
CA GLY A 478 -14.48 5.90 -2.52
C GLY A 478 -13.37 6.14 -3.55
N PRO A 479 -12.15 5.67 -3.27
CA PRO A 479 -10.99 5.96 -4.07
C PRO A 479 -10.97 5.10 -5.32
N TRP A 480 -10.57 5.68 -6.43
CA TRP A 480 -10.29 4.88 -7.62
C TRP A 480 -8.88 4.30 -7.55
N CYS A 481 -8.78 2.97 -7.66
CA CYS A 481 -7.53 2.24 -7.75
C CYS A 481 -7.08 2.06 -9.20
N ARG A 482 -5.85 2.48 -9.50
CA ARG A 482 -5.20 2.25 -10.79
C ARG A 482 -3.96 1.38 -10.60
N LEU A 483 -3.93 0.27 -11.32
CA LEU A 483 -2.86 -0.72 -11.35
C LEU A 483 -2.15 -0.65 -12.71
N LEU A 484 -0.84 -0.45 -12.70
CA LEU A 484 -0.01 -0.31 -13.91
C LEU A 484 1.24 -1.19 -13.79
N HIS A 485 1.58 -1.95 -14.83
CA HIS A 485 2.86 -2.67 -14.89
C HIS A 485 3.07 -3.66 -13.73
N CYS A 486 2.01 -4.21 -13.15
CA CYS A 486 2.11 -5.07 -11.97
C CYS A 486 2.16 -6.56 -12.32
N ARG A 487 2.86 -7.32 -11.47
CA ARG A 487 2.94 -8.78 -11.53
C ARG A 487 2.18 -9.36 -10.35
N ILE A 488 1.12 -10.12 -10.64
CA ILE A 488 0.26 -10.74 -9.64
C ILE A 488 0.23 -12.25 -9.89
N LEU A 489 1.03 -12.97 -9.12
CA LEU A 489 1.46 -14.32 -9.46
C LEU A 489 1.27 -15.31 -8.31
N GLY A 490 0.57 -16.42 -8.55
CA GLY A 490 0.60 -17.57 -7.64
C GLY A 490 -0.04 -17.33 -6.27
N ASN A 491 -0.86 -16.29 -6.11
CA ASN A 491 -1.59 -16.05 -4.86
C ASN A 491 -2.67 -17.14 -4.68
N GLN A 492 -2.95 -17.57 -3.46
CA GLN A 492 -3.98 -18.60 -3.22
C GLN A 492 -5.41 -18.07 -3.42
N GLY A 493 -5.62 -16.78 -3.23
CA GLY A 493 -6.86 -16.09 -3.58
C GLY A 493 -6.88 -15.67 -5.05
N ALA A 494 -7.79 -14.74 -5.38
CA ALA A 494 -7.78 -14.11 -6.70
C ALA A 494 -6.56 -13.19 -6.85
N GLY A 495 -6.18 -12.86 -8.09
CA GLY A 495 -5.20 -11.81 -8.32
C GLY A 495 -5.69 -10.47 -7.77
N ILE A 496 -6.88 -10.04 -8.20
CA ILE A 496 -7.65 -8.93 -7.63
C ILE A 496 -8.96 -9.50 -7.08
N ASP A 497 -9.27 -9.20 -5.82
CA ASP A 497 -10.56 -9.45 -5.16
C ASP A 497 -11.18 -8.12 -4.72
N VAL A 498 -12.22 -7.67 -5.42
CA VAL A 498 -12.97 -6.47 -5.04
C VAL A 498 -14.21 -6.87 -4.27
N THR A 499 -14.28 -6.48 -3.00
CA THR A 499 -15.32 -6.98 -2.08
C THR A 499 -16.54 -6.07 -1.98
N ASP A 500 -16.44 -4.83 -2.46
CA ASP A 500 -17.57 -3.88 -2.44
C ASP A 500 -17.60 -2.94 -3.67
N HIS A 501 -18.08 -1.70 -3.52
CA HIS A 501 -18.40 -0.80 -4.64
C HIS A 501 -17.28 0.18 -4.89
N VAL A 502 -16.16 -0.32 -5.40
CA VAL A 502 -15.01 0.51 -5.74
C VAL A 502 -14.61 0.26 -7.20
N GLY A 503 -13.98 1.28 -7.79
CA GLY A 503 -13.43 1.20 -9.12
C GLY A 503 -12.00 0.70 -9.10
N ILE A 504 -11.68 -0.28 -9.94
CA ILE A 504 -10.31 -0.66 -10.23
C ILE A 504 -10.08 -0.74 -11.73
N GLU A 505 -9.01 -0.10 -12.16
CA GLU A 505 -8.50 -0.16 -13.52
C GLU A 505 -7.12 -0.82 -13.49
N ALA A 506 -6.94 -1.86 -14.29
CA ALA A 506 -5.66 -2.53 -14.46
C ALA A 506 -5.19 -2.47 -15.91
N ARG A 507 -4.01 -1.90 -16.10
CA ARG A 507 -3.35 -1.83 -17.41
C ARG A 507 -2.00 -2.48 -17.35
N TYR A 508 -1.56 -3.01 -18.49
CA TYR A 508 -0.20 -3.49 -18.65
C TYR A 508 0.20 -4.37 -17.50
N SER A 509 -0.60 -5.38 -17.12
CA SER A 509 -0.34 -6.17 -15.91
C SER A 509 -0.40 -7.65 -16.21
N LEU A 510 0.31 -8.44 -15.40
CA LEU A 510 0.31 -9.89 -15.48
C LEU A 510 -0.47 -10.48 -14.30
N PHE A 511 -1.46 -11.31 -14.62
CA PHE A 511 -2.19 -12.12 -13.67
C PHE A 511 -1.93 -13.59 -13.97
N ALA A 512 -1.06 -14.23 -13.20
CA ALA A 512 -0.61 -15.57 -13.50
C ALA A 512 -0.84 -16.53 -12.33
N ARG A 513 -1.48 -17.67 -12.60
CA ARG A 513 -1.52 -18.83 -11.67
C ARG A 513 -2.06 -18.58 -10.27
N ASN A 514 -2.82 -17.51 -10.07
CA ASN A 514 -3.60 -17.28 -8.88
C ASN A 514 -4.68 -18.38 -8.77
N LEU A 515 -4.80 -18.97 -7.59
CA LEU A 515 -5.66 -20.13 -7.37
C LEU A 515 -7.14 -19.73 -7.28
N GLY A 516 -7.44 -18.47 -6.96
CA GLY A 516 -8.79 -17.91 -6.95
C GLY A 516 -9.25 -17.28 -8.27
N GLY A 517 -8.47 -17.38 -9.36
CA GLY A 517 -8.73 -16.68 -10.62
C GLY A 517 -7.96 -15.37 -10.75
N ALA A 518 -7.93 -14.74 -11.93
CA ALA A 518 -7.29 -13.43 -12.07
C ALA A 518 -8.08 -12.34 -11.31
N LEU A 519 -9.40 -12.37 -11.48
CA LEU A 519 -10.31 -11.31 -11.06
C LEU A 519 -11.51 -11.92 -10.34
N ARG A 520 -11.89 -11.28 -9.24
CA ARG A 520 -13.11 -11.51 -8.50
C ARG A 520 -13.66 -10.15 -8.07
N GLY A 521 -14.93 -9.88 -8.34
CA GLY A 521 -15.53 -8.63 -7.90
C GLY A 521 -16.92 -8.41 -8.46
N THR A 522 -17.91 -8.94 -7.76
CA THR A 522 -19.31 -8.99 -8.24
C THR A 522 -20.03 -7.64 -8.18
N ARG A 523 -19.55 -6.73 -7.32
CA ARG A 523 -20.14 -5.39 -7.04
C ARG A 523 -19.33 -4.22 -7.58
N ALA A 524 -18.16 -4.54 -8.11
CA ALA A 524 -17.14 -3.58 -8.48
C ALA A 524 -17.25 -3.18 -9.93
N TRP A 525 -16.64 -2.05 -10.26
CA TRP A 525 -16.25 -1.79 -11.63
C TRP A 525 -14.79 -2.21 -11.75
N ILE A 526 -14.56 -3.28 -12.52
CA ILE A 526 -13.23 -3.73 -12.90
C ILE A 526 -13.08 -3.44 -14.40
N ASP A 527 -11.98 -2.83 -14.80
CA ASP A 527 -11.58 -2.70 -16.20
C ASP A 527 -10.14 -3.18 -16.35
N VAL A 528 -9.90 -4.15 -17.23
CA VAL A 528 -8.57 -4.72 -17.48
C VAL A 528 -8.23 -4.60 -18.95
N ARG A 529 -7.13 -3.91 -19.26
CA ARG A 529 -6.65 -3.64 -20.62
C ARG A 529 -5.18 -3.91 -20.78
N ASN A 530 -4.76 -4.15 -22.01
CA ASN A 530 -3.37 -4.33 -22.41
C ASN A 530 -2.61 -5.28 -21.47
N SER A 531 -3.28 -6.32 -20.98
CA SER A 531 -2.79 -7.16 -19.87
C SER A 531 -2.70 -8.61 -20.29
N VAL A 532 -2.00 -9.42 -19.51
CA VAL A 532 -1.84 -10.85 -19.73
C VAL A 532 -2.41 -11.62 -18.55
N LEU A 533 -3.32 -12.54 -18.83
CA LEU A 533 -3.87 -13.50 -17.88
C LEU A 533 -3.40 -14.91 -18.28
N LEU A 534 -2.77 -15.61 -17.34
CA LEU A 534 -2.07 -16.87 -17.62
C LEU A 534 -2.29 -17.96 -16.55
N GLY A 535 -2.99 -19.03 -16.95
CA GLY A 535 -3.04 -20.29 -16.20
C GLY A 535 -3.58 -20.20 -14.76
N ASN A 536 -4.47 -19.26 -14.44
CA ASN A 536 -5.19 -19.18 -13.17
C ASN A 536 -6.16 -20.38 -13.01
N ALA A 537 -6.37 -20.84 -11.77
CA ALA A 537 -7.03 -22.12 -11.51
C ALA A 537 -8.57 -22.07 -11.61
N VAL A 538 -9.16 -20.89 -11.40
CA VAL A 538 -10.61 -20.64 -11.45
C VAL A 538 -10.91 -19.65 -12.57
N ALA A 539 -12.13 -19.73 -13.14
CA ALA A 539 -12.57 -18.79 -14.16
C ALA A 539 -12.63 -17.36 -13.59
N SER A 540 -11.91 -16.46 -14.24
CA SER A 540 -11.94 -15.02 -13.97
C SER A 540 -13.30 -14.43 -14.34
N ASP A 541 -13.72 -13.37 -13.65
CA ASP A 541 -14.80 -12.51 -14.15
C ASP A 541 -14.30 -11.70 -15.36
N THR A 542 -14.86 -11.96 -16.53
CA THR A 542 -14.24 -11.63 -17.81
C THR A 542 -14.90 -10.47 -18.56
N ASP A 543 -16.06 -10.01 -18.11
CA ASP A 543 -16.80 -8.94 -18.82
C ASP A 543 -16.05 -7.61 -18.78
N ALA A 544 -15.18 -7.46 -17.78
CA ALA A 544 -14.23 -6.39 -17.52
C ALA A 544 -12.97 -6.38 -18.42
N ILE A 545 -12.69 -7.44 -19.18
CA ILE A 545 -11.39 -7.63 -19.86
C ILE A 545 -11.50 -7.24 -21.34
N ARG A 546 -10.58 -6.40 -21.83
CA ARG A 546 -10.46 -5.97 -23.24
C ARG A 546 -9.00 -5.92 -23.66
N TYR A 547 -8.74 -6.00 -24.97
CA TYR A 547 -7.39 -5.83 -25.55
C TYR A 547 -6.30 -6.52 -24.72
N SER A 548 -6.48 -7.81 -24.44
CA SER A 548 -5.66 -8.55 -23.48
C SER A 548 -5.42 -9.97 -23.95
N SER A 549 -4.35 -10.58 -23.44
CA SER A 549 -4.02 -11.98 -23.72
C SER A 549 -4.58 -12.86 -22.62
N ILE A 550 -5.38 -13.87 -22.98
CA ILE A 550 -5.88 -14.90 -22.05
C ILE A 550 -5.39 -16.26 -22.55
N PHE A 551 -4.48 -16.88 -21.82
CA PHE A 551 -3.93 -18.18 -22.17
C PHE A 551 -4.00 -19.19 -21.03
N ALA A 552 -4.35 -20.43 -21.37
CA ALA A 552 -4.50 -21.53 -20.42
C ALA A 552 -5.49 -21.25 -19.26
N GLU A 553 -6.42 -20.32 -19.45
CA GLU A 553 -7.51 -20.00 -18.53
C GLU A 553 -8.86 -20.37 -19.15
N PRO A 554 -9.93 -20.51 -18.34
CA PRO A 554 -11.29 -20.58 -18.87
C PRO A 554 -11.61 -19.35 -19.72
N VAL A 555 -11.86 -19.57 -21.02
CA VAL A 555 -12.21 -18.50 -21.96
C VAL A 555 -13.67 -18.07 -21.72
N PRO A 556 -13.96 -16.76 -21.65
CA PRO A 556 -15.31 -16.21 -21.51
C PRO A 556 -16.33 -16.75 -22.52
N SER A 557 -17.57 -16.94 -22.09
CA SER A 557 -18.71 -16.99 -23.02
C SER A 557 -19.04 -15.56 -23.47
N GLY A 558 -18.62 -15.17 -24.67
CA GLY A 558 -18.85 -13.82 -25.21
C GLY A 558 -17.61 -12.94 -25.33
N ALA A 559 -16.41 -13.53 -25.35
CA ALA A 559 -15.17 -12.78 -25.53
C ALA A 559 -15.22 -11.88 -26.78
N ASP A 560 -15.13 -10.58 -26.56
CA ASP A 560 -15.23 -9.53 -27.59
C ASP A 560 -13.87 -8.88 -27.91
N VAL A 561 -13.87 -7.97 -28.89
CA VAL A 561 -12.77 -7.19 -29.51
C VAL A 561 -11.38 -7.21 -28.83
N GLY A 562 -10.35 -7.52 -29.63
CA GLY A 562 -8.94 -7.28 -29.27
C GLY A 562 -8.27 -8.36 -28.42
N MET A 563 -8.94 -9.48 -28.15
CA MET A 563 -8.42 -10.54 -27.29
C MET A 563 -7.51 -11.54 -28.01
N VAL A 564 -6.39 -11.90 -27.37
CA VAL A 564 -5.46 -12.94 -27.84
C VAL A 564 -5.62 -14.20 -26.98
N PHE A 565 -5.81 -15.37 -27.62
CA PHE A 565 -5.97 -16.66 -26.92
C PHE A 565 -4.81 -17.65 -27.17
N ALA A 566 -3.77 -17.19 -27.85
CA ALA A 566 -2.56 -17.96 -28.07
C ALA A 566 -1.60 -17.79 -26.88
N ASP A 567 -0.63 -18.69 -26.77
CA ASP A 567 0.45 -18.56 -25.79
C ASP A 567 1.14 -17.20 -25.98
N PRO A 568 1.20 -16.33 -24.94
CA PRO A 568 1.87 -15.03 -25.04
C PRO A 568 3.39 -15.15 -25.15
N LEU A 569 3.97 -16.35 -25.00
CA LEU A 569 5.40 -16.60 -25.13
C LEU A 569 6.24 -15.68 -24.23
N LEU A 570 5.86 -15.61 -22.94
CA LEU A 570 6.60 -14.88 -21.92
C LEU A 570 7.93 -15.57 -21.62
N GLU A 571 8.96 -14.77 -21.39
CA GLU A 571 10.26 -15.24 -20.94
C GLU A 571 10.22 -15.62 -19.44
N ASN A 572 10.91 -16.70 -19.08
CA ASN A 572 11.10 -17.23 -17.71
C ASN A 572 9.92 -17.13 -16.70
N THR A 573 8.66 -17.22 -17.14
CA THR A 573 7.51 -17.27 -16.22
C THR A 573 7.37 -18.67 -15.62
N PRO A 574 6.92 -18.81 -14.35
CA PRO A 574 6.67 -20.12 -13.76
C PRO A 574 5.71 -20.95 -14.63
N LEU A 575 5.97 -22.25 -14.72
CA LEU A 575 5.13 -23.24 -15.39
C LEU A 575 3.98 -23.75 -14.51
N LEU A 576 4.13 -23.61 -13.19
CA LEU A 576 3.19 -24.08 -12.17
C LEU A 576 3.37 -23.22 -10.92
N ALA A 577 2.27 -22.96 -10.22
CA ALA A 577 2.24 -22.53 -8.84
C ALA A 577 1.32 -23.51 -8.10
N GLU A 578 1.78 -24.12 -7.01
CA GLU A 578 1.06 -25.16 -6.28
C GLU A 578 1.22 -24.96 -4.78
N PRO A 579 0.15 -25.02 -3.98
CA PRO A 579 0.25 -24.92 -2.53
C PRO A 579 0.81 -26.20 -1.92
N ILE A 580 1.68 -26.02 -0.93
CA ILE A 580 2.19 -27.11 -0.10
C ILE A 580 1.08 -27.57 0.85
N VAL A 581 0.77 -28.86 0.85
CA VAL A 581 -0.34 -29.46 1.60
C VAL A 581 0.04 -29.73 3.04
N SER A 582 1.27 -30.19 3.27
CA SER A 582 1.79 -30.39 4.62
C SER A 582 3.30 -30.34 4.64
N ALA A 583 3.83 -29.81 5.75
CA ALA A 583 5.25 -29.80 6.03
C ALA A 583 5.75 -31.24 6.21
N ALA A 584 6.72 -31.66 5.38
CA ALA A 584 7.68 -32.64 5.90
C ALA A 584 8.50 -31.90 6.97
N SER A 585 8.92 -32.57 8.04
CA SER A 585 9.57 -31.95 9.21
C SER A 585 10.96 -31.33 8.96
N ALA A 586 11.27 -30.92 7.73
CA ALA A 586 12.56 -30.44 7.26
C ALA A 586 12.35 -29.37 6.19
N SER A 587 13.25 -28.38 6.14
CA SER A 587 13.30 -27.36 5.09
C SER A 587 13.83 -27.88 3.74
N GLU A 588 13.91 -29.20 3.55
CA GLU A 588 14.47 -29.84 2.35
C GLU A 588 13.44 -30.74 1.62
N ALA A 589 12.21 -30.81 2.12
CA ALA A 589 11.16 -31.63 1.53
C ALA A 589 9.76 -31.04 1.75
N ILE A 590 8.90 -31.19 0.74
CA ILE A 590 7.51 -30.70 0.74
C ILE A 590 6.55 -31.81 0.29
N ILE A 591 5.26 -31.65 0.63
CA ILE A 591 4.18 -32.49 0.12
C ILE A 591 3.23 -31.60 -0.67
N VAL A 592 2.94 -31.97 -1.91
CA VAL A 592 2.07 -31.22 -2.83
C VAL A 592 0.82 -32.03 -3.20
N GLN A 593 -0.24 -31.37 -3.66
CA GLN A 593 -1.50 -32.05 -3.99
C GLN A 593 -1.43 -32.76 -5.35
N VAL A 594 -0.74 -32.18 -6.33
CA VAL A 594 -0.58 -32.74 -7.67
C VAL A 594 0.85 -33.25 -7.90
N ALA A 595 0.99 -34.49 -8.41
CA ALA A 595 2.27 -35.06 -8.85
C ALA A 595 2.74 -34.45 -10.19
N ALA A 596 2.95 -33.13 -10.21
CA ALA A 596 3.36 -32.38 -11.39
C ALA A 596 4.89 -32.21 -11.50
N PHE A 597 5.68 -32.75 -10.57
CA PHE A 597 7.12 -32.52 -10.47
C PHE A 597 7.95 -33.77 -10.83
N ALA A 598 9.16 -33.54 -11.34
CA ALA A 598 10.14 -34.56 -11.65
C ALA A 598 11.50 -34.27 -10.99
N SER A 599 12.30 -35.31 -10.77
CA SER A 599 13.70 -35.15 -10.35
C SER A 599 14.47 -34.38 -11.43
N GLY A 600 15.17 -33.32 -11.01
CA GLY A 600 15.86 -32.38 -11.88
C GLY A 600 15.06 -31.11 -12.19
N ASP A 601 13.78 -31.03 -11.81
CA ASP A 601 13.01 -29.78 -11.96
C ASP A 601 13.63 -28.67 -11.10
N THR A 602 13.57 -27.45 -11.63
CA THR A 602 13.92 -26.23 -10.89
C THR A 602 12.67 -25.67 -10.25
N ILE A 603 12.72 -25.42 -8.95
CA ILE A 603 11.64 -24.86 -8.16
C ILE A 603 12.12 -23.69 -7.32
N GLU A 604 11.15 -22.91 -6.86
CA GLU A 604 11.28 -21.86 -5.87
C GLU A 604 10.12 -21.98 -4.88
N ILE A 605 10.28 -21.46 -3.67
CA ILE A 605 9.25 -21.48 -2.63
C ILE A 605 9.04 -20.05 -2.15
N ASP A 606 7.77 -19.61 -2.16
CA ASP A 606 7.31 -18.28 -1.73
C ASP A 606 8.03 -17.08 -2.38
N ASP A 607 8.50 -17.23 -3.63
CA ASP A 607 9.20 -16.17 -4.39
C ASP A 607 10.39 -15.59 -3.59
N ASP A 608 11.20 -16.48 -3.00
CA ASP A 608 12.34 -16.12 -2.15
C ASP A 608 13.65 -15.84 -2.93
N GLY A 609 13.60 -15.87 -4.26
CA GLY A 609 14.71 -15.66 -5.17
C GLY A 609 15.72 -16.82 -5.23
N ILE A 610 15.46 -17.95 -4.55
CA ILE A 610 16.44 -19.05 -4.42
C ILE A 610 16.02 -20.24 -5.27
N ALA A 611 16.76 -20.47 -6.35
CA ALA A 611 16.61 -21.65 -7.20
C ALA A 611 16.95 -22.94 -6.45
N ARG A 612 16.03 -23.90 -6.48
CA ARG A 612 16.18 -25.23 -5.87
C ARG A 612 16.00 -26.32 -6.91
N THR A 613 16.83 -27.34 -6.85
CA THR A 613 16.69 -28.53 -7.69
C THR A 613 15.94 -29.60 -6.94
N VAL A 614 14.89 -30.16 -7.55
CA VAL A 614 14.20 -31.35 -7.05
C VAL A 614 15.14 -32.55 -7.14
N THR A 615 15.56 -33.08 -5.99
CA THR A 615 16.51 -34.20 -5.90
C THR A 615 15.80 -35.55 -5.98
N ALA A 616 14.57 -35.66 -5.47
CA ALA A 616 13.77 -36.87 -5.53
C ALA A 616 12.27 -36.58 -5.50
N VAL A 617 11.47 -37.49 -6.09
CA VAL A 617 10.00 -37.48 -6.02
C VAL A 617 9.54 -38.85 -5.52
N LEU A 618 8.87 -38.87 -4.37
CA LEU A 618 8.47 -40.06 -3.62
C LEU A 618 6.94 -40.06 -3.40
N GLY A 619 6.18 -40.20 -4.48
CA GLY A 619 4.73 -40.02 -4.45
C GLY A 619 4.37 -38.54 -4.55
N ASP A 620 3.64 -38.02 -3.56
CA ASP A 620 3.30 -36.61 -3.35
C ASP A 620 4.41 -35.81 -2.64
N ARG A 621 5.40 -36.51 -2.08
CA ARG A 621 6.56 -35.91 -1.44
C ARG A 621 7.66 -35.58 -2.45
N ILE A 622 8.19 -34.37 -2.36
CA ILE A 622 9.30 -33.85 -3.16
C ILE A 622 10.45 -33.52 -2.21
N GLU A 623 11.67 -33.93 -2.56
CA GLU A 623 12.90 -33.53 -1.87
C GLU A 623 13.69 -32.59 -2.78
N PHE A 624 14.34 -31.57 -2.22
CA PHE A 624 15.03 -30.54 -2.99
C PHE A 624 16.27 -30.00 -2.26
N ALA A 625 17.13 -29.30 -3.01
CA ALA A 625 18.29 -28.60 -2.48
C ALA A 625 18.60 -27.33 -3.30
N PRO A 626 19.08 -26.23 -2.69
CA PRO A 626 19.33 -26.04 -1.26
C PRO A 626 18.05 -26.01 -0.41
N ALA A 627 18.21 -26.11 0.91
CA ALA A 627 17.10 -26.04 1.85
C ALA A 627 16.39 -24.66 1.78
N PHE A 628 15.11 -24.63 2.11
CA PHE A 628 14.36 -23.42 2.40
C PHE A 628 14.88 -22.75 3.68
N GLY A 629 14.82 -21.42 3.74
CA GLY A 629 15.37 -20.64 4.85
C GLY A 629 14.69 -20.90 6.20
N ARG A 630 13.44 -21.38 6.16
CA ARG A 630 12.62 -21.78 7.31
C ARG A 630 11.99 -23.15 7.09
N PRO A 631 11.43 -23.79 8.13
CA PRO A 631 10.52 -24.92 7.92
C PRO A 631 9.37 -24.49 6.99
N THR A 632 9.09 -25.31 5.99
CA THR A 632 7.93 -25.09 5.11
C THR A 632 6.64 -25.34 5.89
N GLU A 633 5.59 -24.64 5.53
CA GLU A 633 4.27 -24.72 6.15
C GLU A 633 3.18 -25.07 5.12
N PRO A 634 2.04 -25.62 5.57
CA PRO A 634 0.87 -25.72 4.70
C PRO A 634 0.46 -24.35 4.17
N GLY A 635 0.34 -24.22 2.85
CA GLY A 635 0.00 -22.98 2.17
C GLY A 635 1.19 -22.21 1.59
N ASP A 636 2.43 -22.53 1.96
CA ASP A 636 3.58 -22.04 1.19
C ASP A 636 3.42 -22.46 -0.29
N ILE A 637 3.78 -21.61 -1.23
CA ILE A 637 3.62 -21.84 -2.66
C ILE A 637 4.93 -22.31 -3.25
N VAL A 638 4.90 -23.46 -3.92
CA VAL A 638 6.02 -23.92 -4.75
C VAL A 638 5.78 -23.51 -6.20
N LEU A 639 6.72 -22.74 -6.74
CA LEU A 639 6.80 -22.37 -8.15
C LEU A 639 7.72 -23.34 -8.88
N ARG A 640 7.36 -23.73 -10.12
CA ARG A 640 8.24 -24.56 -10.97
C ARG A 640 8.60 -23.83 -12.25
N PHE A 641 9.88 -23.86 -12.61
CA PHE A 641 10.42 -23.20 -13.79
C PHE A 641 10.85 -24.19 -14.88
N ALA A 642 10.86 -23.71 -16.13
CA ALA A 642 11.35 -24.49 -17.27
C ALA A 642 12.89 -24.56 -17.33
N GLY A 643 13.56 -23.50 -16.88
CA GLY A 643 15.01 -23.35 -16.90
C GLY A 643 15.65 -23.63 -15.55
N ASN A 644 16.86 -23.10 -15.36
CA ASN A 644 17.61 -23.13 -14.09
C ASN A 644 17.58 -21.79 -13.36
N ASP A 645 16.93 -20.79 -13.95
CA ASP A 645 16.74 -19.45 -13.39
C ASP A 645 15.32 -19.38 -12.82
N VAL A 646 15.20 -18.93 -11.57
CA VAL A 646 13.89 -18.71 -10.90
C VAL A 646 13.53 -17.24 -10.85
N VAL A 647 14.43 -16.36 -11.29
CA VAL A 647 14.11 -14.94 -11.43
C VAL A 647 13.17 -14.78 -12.62
N GLU A 648 11.90 -14.45 -12.38
CA GLU A 648 10.96 -14.27 -13.48
C GLU A 648 11.36 -13.06 -14.34
N ARG A 649 11.11 -13.18 -15.64
CA ARG A 649 11.42 -12.14 -16.63
C ARG A 649 10.30 -12.11 -17.65
N GLU A 650 9.11 -11.67 -17.28
CA GLU A 650 7.91 -11.83 -18.11
C GLU A 650 7.83 -10.88 -19.32
N GLY A 651 8.96 -10.65 -19.98
CA GLY A 651 9.06 -10.04 -21.30
C GLY A 651 8.43 -10.90 -22.38
N LEU A 652 7.78 -10.24 -23.33
CA LEU A 652 7.32 -10.88 -24.56
C LEU A 652 8.54 -11.31 -25.38
N SER A 653 8.63 -12.60 -25.72
CA SER A 653 9.63 -13.02 -26.70
C SER A 653 9.35 -12.39 -28.07
N ALA A 654 10.38 -12.24 -28.90
CA ALA A 654 10.29 -11.58 -30.22
C ALA A 654 9.28 -12.18 -31.22
N SER A 655 8.71 -13.36 -30.95
CA SER A 655 7.67 -14.00 -31.76
C SER A 655 6.30 -14.01 -31.08
N SER A 656 6.15 -13.28 -29.98
CA SER A 656 4.92 -13.25 -29.20
C SER A 656 3.75 -12.73 -30.05
N PRO A 657 2.57 -13.36 -29.97
CA PRO A 657 1.34 -12.84 -30.55
C PRO A 657 0.77 -11.64 -29.78
N ALA A 658 1.36 -11.28 -28.64
CA ALA A 658 0.98 -10.15 -27.81
C ALA A 658 1.71 -8.84 -28.20
N ILE A 659 2.64 -8.91 -29.15
CA ILE A 659 3.29 -7.73 -29.73
C ILE A 659 2.31 -7.01 -30.67
N ASP A 660 2.24 -5.68 -30.57
CA ASP A 660 1.35 -4.78 -31.33
C ASP A 660 -0.15 -5.19 -31.26
N ALA A 661 -0.57 -5.76 -30.13
CA ALA A 661 -1.88 -6.41 -30.00
C ALA A 661 -2.81 -5.77 -28.94
N GLY A 662 -2.38 -4.65 -28.35
CA GLY A 662 -3.14 -3.86 -27.38
C GLY A 662 -4.28 -3.04 -27.98
N ASP A 663 -4.75 -2.09 -27.18
CA ASP A 663 -5.76 -1.12 -27.57
C ASP A 663 -5.25 -0.28 -28.75
N PRO A 664 -5.93 -0.27 -29.90
CA PRO A 664 -5.53 0.53 -31.06
C PRO A 664 -5.46 2.04 -30.84
N LEU A 665 -6.00 2.54 -29.72
CA LEU A 665 -5.89 3.95 -29.32
C LEU A 665 -4.59 4.26 -28.57
N GLU A 666 -3.87 3.22 -28.12
CA GLU A 666 -2.60 3.31 -27.41
C GLU A 666 -1.48 2.87 -28.36
N THR A 667 -0.38 3.63 -28.40
CA THR A 667 0.67 3.43 -29.40
C THR A 667 2.05 3.51 -28.80
N ASP A 668 2.88 2.52 -29.09
CA ASP A 668 4.29 2.54 -28.77
C ASP A 668 5.01 3.74 -29.43
N ARG A 669 6.23 4.02 -28.98
CA ARG A 669 7.13 5.13 -29.31
C ARG A 669 7.62 5.02 -30.74
N ASP A 670 7.64 3.82 -31.28
CA ASP A 670 7.87 3.59 -32.70
C ASP A 670 6.60 3.84 -33.57
N GLY A 671 5.46 4.12 -32.92
CA GLY A 671 4.17 4.45 -33.51
C GLY A 671 3.30 3.25 -33.88
N THR A 672 3.67 2.03 -33.47
CA THR A 672 2.79 0.86 -33.60
C THR A 672 1.75 0.83 -32.48
N VAL A 673 0.85 -0.16 -32.49
CA VAL A 673 -0.14 -0.34 -31.41
C VAL A 673 0.59 -0.83 -30.16
N ALA A 674 0.13 -0.46 -28.97
CA ALA A 674 0.76 -0.89 -27.73
C ALA A 674 0.86 -2.43 -27.59
N ASP A 675 1.96 -2.89 -27.01
CA ASP A 675 2.17 -4.29 -26.63
C ASP A 675 1.26 -4.73 -25.45
N LEU A 676 0.93 -6.02 -25.37
CA LEU A 676 0.17 -6.58 -24.25
C LEU A 676 1.07 -7.00 -23.08
N GLY A 677 0.64 -6.68 -21.86
CA GLY A 677 1.20 -7.21 -20.62
C GLY A 677 2.05 -6.21 -19.85
N PRO A 678 2.75 -6.67 -18.80
CA PRO A 678 3.54 -5.83 -17.91
C PRO A 678 4.54 -4.88 -18.56
N ILE A 679 5.03 -5.25 -19.75
CA ILE A 679 6.08 -4.53 -20.48
C ILE A 679 5.48 -3.76 -21.67
N GLY A 680 4.15 -3.65 -21.75
CA GLY A 680 3.36 -3.17 -22.90
C GLY A 680 3.52 -1.70 -23.33
N GLY A 681 4.72 -1.12 -23.30
CA GLY A 681 5.00 0.20 -23.84
C GLY A 681 6.48 0.57 -23.72
N ASP A 682 7.21 0.47 -24.82
CA ASP A 682 8.49 1.16 -25.15
C ASP A 682 9.71 1.08 -24.24
N THR A 683 9.61 0.45 -23.08
CA THR A 683 10.70 0.44 -22.11
C THR A 683 11.03 -0.99 -21.74
N PRO A 684 12.20 -1.51 -22.14
CA PRO A 684 12.65 -2.85 -21.75
C PRO A 684 13.12 -2.82 -20.28
N GLY A 685 12.18 -2.80 -19.35
CA GLY A 685 12.41 -2.95 -17.90
C GLY A 685 11.61 -4.13 -17.35
N ASN A 686 12.16 -4.84 -16.36
CA ASN A 686 11.37 -5.84 -15.64
C ASN A 686 10.29 -5.15 -14.79
N VAL A 687 9.20 -5.85 -14.50
CA VAL A 687 8.29 -5.46 -13.42
C VAL A 687 9.06 -5.50 -12.10
N GLY A 688 9.30 -4.34 -11.50
CA GLY A 688 10.05 -4.21 -10.25
C GLY A 688 10.94 -2.97 -10.22
N ILE A 689 11.79 -2.89 -9.20
CA ILE A 689 12.52 -1.70 -8.74
C ILE A 689 13.28 -0.99 -9.85
N GLU A 690 12.62 0.00 -10.47
CA GLU A 690 13.28 1.08 -11.18
C GLU A 690 13.42 2.30 -10.26
N THR A 691 14.66 2.73 -10.08
CA THR A 691 14.99 4.03 -9.49
C THR A 691 14.75 5.10 -10.56
N GLY A 692 13.70 5.92 -10.43
CA GLY A 692 13.63 7.13 -11.26
C GLY A 692 12.26 7.69 -11.64
N LEU A 693 11.12 7.13 -11.20
CA LEU A 693 9.86 7.81 -11.46
C LEU A 693 9.76 9.17 -10.74
N ALA A 694 9.40 10.19 -11.52
CA ALA A 694 9.05 11.52 -11.05
C ALA A 694 7.92 11.45 -10.02
N VAL A 695 8.06 12.27 -8.97
CA VAL A 695 7.19 12.32 -7.79
C VAL A 695 5.82 12.93 -8.10
N GLU A 696 5.61 13.56 -9.27
CA GLU A 696 4.37 14.27 -9.52
C GLU A 696 3.36 13.53 -10.40
N THR A 697 2.18 13.38 -9.81
CA THR A 697 0.94 13.02 -10.49
C THR A 697 0.53 14.11 -11.49
N PRO A 698 0.16 13.75 -12.74
CA PRO A 698 -0.32 14.74 -13.67
C PRO A 698 -1.61 15.40 -13.15
N PRO A 699 -1.85 16.68 -13.49
CA PRO A 699 -2.99 17.46 -13.03
C PRO A 699 -4.38 16.85 -13.31
N THR A 700 -4.48 15.94 -14.27
CA THR A 700 -5.74 15.54 -14.92
C THR A 700 -6.23 14.16 -14.55
N ASP A 701 -5.58 13.49 -13.60
CA ASP A 701 -6.01 12.15 -13.23
C ASP A 701 -7.40 12.19 -12.59
N MET A 702 -8.29 11.42 -13.19
CA MET A 702 -9.63 11.22 -12.67
C MET A 702 -9.55 10.25 -11.49
N VAL A 703 -10.20 10.61 -10.38
CA VAL A 703 -10.18 9.87 -9.11
C VAL A 703 -11.55 9.27 -8.77
N GLY A 704 -12.54 9.47 -9.62
CA GLY A 704 -13.84 8.80 -9.52
C GLY A 704 -14.86 9.31 -10.53
N ALA A 705 -15.95 8.57 -10.66
CA ALA A 705 -17.09 8.93 -11.49
C ALA A 705 -18.40 8.64 -10.74
N ALA A 706 -19.40 9.50 -10.91
CA ALA A 706 -20.73 9.33 -10.33
C ALA A 706 -21.81 9.38 -11.44
N PRO A 707 -22.69 8.35 -11.52
CA PRO A 707 -22.63 7.10 -10.74
C PRO A 707 -21.37 6.27 -11.06
N LEU A 708 -21.01 5.30 -10.22
CA LEU A 708 -19.97 4.33 -10.59
C LEU A 708 -20.45 3.42 -11.73
N PRO A 709 -19.56 2.95 -12.62
CA PRO A 709 -19.94 2.06 -13.72
C PRO A 709 -20.56 0.72 -13.28
N SER A 710 -20.30 0.27 -12.05
CA SER A 710 -20.93 -0.91 -11.47
C SER A 710 -22.41 -0.72 -11.13
N LEU A 711 -22.90 0.51 -11.13
CA LEU A 711 -24.29 0.86 -10.86
C LEU A 711 -25.05 1.12 -12.16
N LEU A 712 -26.34 0.78 -12.18
CA LEU A 712 -27.23 1.14 -13.29
C LEU A 712 -27.36 2.66 -13.41
N LEU A 713 -27.23 3.17 -14.64
CA LEU A 713 -27.45 4.58 -14.93
C LEU A 713 -28.96 4.87 -14.96
N THR A 714 -29.44 5.63 -13.96
CA THR A 714 -30.86 5.98 -13.78
C THR A 714 -31.16 7.46 -14.01
N SER A 715 -30.11 8.26 -14.27
CA SER A 715 -30.17 9.71 -14.36
C SER A 715 -29.33 10.20 -15.55
N PRO A 716 -29.71 11.29 -16.22
CA PRO A 716 -28.87 11.92 -17.24
C PRO A 716 -27.73 12.75 -16.65
N ASN A 717 -27.62 12.86 -15.31
CA ASN A 717 -26.60 13.65 -14.62
C ASN A 717 -25.34 12.83 -14.35
N TRP A 718 -24.19 13.44 -14.58
CA TRP A 718 -22.87 12.85 -14.44
C TRP A 718 -21.97 13.78 -13.65
N ALA A 719 -21.04 13.20 -12.91
CA ALA A 719 -19.91 13.92 -12.32
C ALA A 719 -18.64 13.10 -12.51
N LEU A 720 -17.63 13.70 -13.12
CA LEU A 720 -16.27 13.16 -13.16
C LEU A 720 -15.43 13.92 -12.15
N ARG A 721 -14.77 13.20 -11.25
CA ARG A 721 -13.95 13.80 -10.20
C ARG A 721 -12.51 13.80 -10.64
N MET A 722 -11.92 14.98 -10.71
CA MET A 722 -10.52 15.17 -11.07
C MET A 722 -9.70 15.43 -9.83
N ARG A 723 -8.41 15.13 -9.91
CA ARG A 723 -7.48 15.44 -8.82
C ARG A 723 -7.21 16.92 -8.63
N ARG A 724 -7.32 17.72 -9.69
CA ARG A 724 -7.12 19.17 -9.64
C ARG A 724 -8.31 19.87 -10.27
N ASN A 725 -8.41 21.17 -10.02
CA ASN A 725 -9.46 22.02 -10.58
C ASN A 725 -9.65 21.79 -12.08
N VAL A 726 -10.90 21.55 -12.47
CA VAL A 726 -11.31 21.36 -13.86
C VAL A 726 -11.12 22.68 -14.63
N THR A 727 -10.19 22.66 -15.59
CA THR A 727 -9.96 23.78 -16.52
C THR A 727 -10.87 23.67 -17.74
N VAL A 728 -10.97 24.74 -18.53
CA VAL A 728 -11.69 24.70 -19.82
C VAL A 728 -11.07 23.68 -20.78
N GLU A 729 -9.76 23.43 -20.67
CA GLU A 729 -9.06 22.44 -21.49
C GLU A 729 -9.45 21.02 -21.09
N ILE A 730 -9.43 20.69 -19.78
CA ILE A 730 -9.93 19.41 -19.26
C ILE A 730 -11.37 19.18 -19.72
N ALA A 731 -12.24 20.19 -19.56
CA ALA A 731 -13.65 20.07 -19.94
C ALA A 731 -13.86 19.84 -21.45
N ASN A 732 -13.00 20.37 -22.33
CA ASN A 732 -13.11 20.19 -23.77
C ASN A 732 -12.66 18.80 -24.25
N ASN A 733 -11.88 18.10 -23.43
CA ASN A 733 -11.34 16.80 -23.78
C ASN A 733 -12.18 15.63 -23.23
N VAL A 734 -13.30 15.92 -22.56
CA VAL A 734 -14.28 14.89 -22.22
C VAL A 734 -15.21 14.68 -23.41
N SER A 735 -15.23 13.47 -23.96
CA SER A 735 -16.18 13.03 -24.97
C SER A 735 -17.07 11.91 -24.44
N LEU A 736 -18.30 11.84 -24.96
CA LEU A 736 -19.22 10.77 -24.67
C LEU A 736 -19.78 10.24 -25.97
N THR A 737 -19.80 8.92 -26.12
CA THR A 737 -20.51 8.25 -27.20
C THR A 737 -21.58 7.31 -26.64
N LEU A 738 -22.69 7.19 -27.37
CA LEU A 738 -23.79 6.27 -27.07
C LEU A 738 -24.01 5.42 -28.31
N ALA A 739 -23.90 4.10 -28.16
CA ALA A 739 -23.97 3.16 -29.29
C ALA A 739 -23.06 3.56 -30.48
N GLY A 740 -21.88 4.12 -30.18
CA GLY A 740 -20.89 4.57 -31.18
C GLY A 740 -21.18 5.92 -31.84
N ALA A 741 -22.21 6.67 -31.39
CA ALA A 741 -22.51 8.01 -31.87
C ALA A 741 -22.11 9.08 -30.83
N PRO A 742 -21.42 10.17 -31.22
CA PRO A 742 -21.11 11.28 -30.32
C PRO A 742 -22.37 11.87 -29.68
N THR A 743 -22.35 11.97 -28.35
CA THR A 743 -23.45 12.50 -27.53
C THR A 743 -23.06 13.88 -26.99
N PRO A 744 -23.86 14.93 -27.22
CA PRO A 744 -23.56 16.26 -26.68
C PRO A 744 -23.53 16.26 -25.15
N LEU A 745 -22.53 16.90 -24.56
CA LEU A 745 -22.45 17.16 -23.12
C LEU A 745 -22.99 18.56 -22.83
N VAL A 746 -23.83 18.68 -21.80
CA VAL A 746 -24.30 19.98 -21.29
C VAL A 746 -23.70 20.18 -19.90
N PRO A 747 -22.59 20.93 -19.76
CA PRO A 747 -21.97 21.18 -18.46
C PRO A 747 -22.94 21.80 -17.47
N VAL A 748 -22.84 21.37 -16.21
CA VAL A 748 -23.60 21.89 -15.07
C VAL A 748 -22.63 22.51 -14.10
N ALA A 749 -23.03 23.61 -13.46
CA ALA A 749 -22.21 24.21 -12.41
C ALA A 749 -22.18 23.29 -11.18
N ASP A 750 -20.98 22.91 -10.76
CA ASP A 750 -20.73 22.25 -9.49
C ASP A 750 -20.02 23.22 -8.54
N PRO A 751 -20.39 23.28 -7.24
CA PRO A 751 -19.65 24.09 -6.27
C PRO A 751 -18.22 23.61 -6.03
N ASN A 752 -17.92 22.33 -6.29
CA ASN A 752 -16.56 21.79 -6.20
C ASN A 752 -15.81 22.02 -7.53
N PRO A 753 -14.71 22.80 -7.53
CA PRO A 753 -13.94 23.05 -8.74
C PRO A 753 -13.22 21.82 -9.29
N GLU A 754 -13.09 20.74 -8.52
CA GLU A 754 -12.50 19.45 -8.94
C GLU A 754 -13.51 18.54 -9.64
N VAL A 755 -14.78 18.93 -9.70
CA VAL A 755 -15.85 18.14 -10.31
C VAL A 755 -16.22 18.70 -11.67
N PHE A 756 -16.11 17.86 -12.70
CA PHE A 756 -16.73 18.13 -14.00
C PHE A 756 -18.12 17.50 -14.04
N ALA A 757 -19.13 18.31 -13.71
CA ALA A 757 -20.53 17.90 -13.77
C ALA A 757 -21.14 18.20 -15.15
N PHE A 758 -21.90 17.27 -15.70
CA PHE A 758 -22.61 17.46 -16.97
C PHE A 758 -23.91 16.65 -17.04
N THR A 759 -24.76 17.00 -18.02
CA THR A 759 -25.95 16.22 -18.37
C THR A 759 -25.96 15.78 -19.82
N THR A 760 -26.65 14.68 -20.10
CA THR A 760 -26.89 14.20 -21.45
C THR A 760 -28.31 14.57 -21.94
N PRO A 761 -28.53 14.84 -23.24
CA PRO A 761 -29.83 15.27 -23.78
C PRO A 761 -30.95 14.23 -23.69
N THR A 762 -30.64 12.96 -23.41
CA THR A 762 -31.61 11.86 -23.32
C THR A 762 -31.01 10.78 -22.44
N ALA A 763 -31.76 10.28 -21.44
CA ALA A 763 -31.46 8.98 -20.84
C ALA A 763 -31.64 7.94 -21.95
N GLY A 764 -30.60 7.15 -22.22
CA GLY A 764 -30.58 6.14 -23.29
C GLY A 764 -31.72 5.15 -23.17
N LEU A 765 -31.91 4.32 -24.19
CA LEU A 765 -32.82 3.19 -24.05
C LEU A 765 -32.22 2.17 -23.06
N PRO A 766 -33.04 1.43 -22.28
CA PRO A 766 -32.55 0.33 -21.46
C PRO A 766 -31.69 -0.64 -22.29
N ASP A 767 -30.63 -1.18 -21.68
CA ASP A 767 -29.60 -2.04 -22.32
C ASP A 767 -28.61 -1.36 -23.28
N GLU A 768 -28.63 -0.03 -23.44
CA GLU A 768 -27.56 0.69 -24.15
C GLU A 768 -26.32 0.86 -23.27
N VAL A 769 -25.13 0.84 -23.89
CA VAL A 769 -23.84 1.12 -23.24
C VAL A 769 -23.43 2.56 -23.54
N TYR A 770 -23.26 3.37 -22.49
CA TYR A 770 -22.57 4.66 -22.59
C TYR A 770 -21.08 4.45 -22.50
N LEU A 771 -20.35 5.14 -23.36
CA LEU A 771 -18.90 5.19 -23.39
C LEU A 771 -18.46 6.63 -23.08
N VAL A 772 -17.94 6.85 -21.87
CA VAL A 772 -17.25 8.12 -21.53
C VAL A 772 -15.77 7.93 -21.84
N GLU A 773 -15.21 8.87 -22.60
CA GLU A 773 -13.79 8.93 -22.93
C GLU A 773 -13.24 10.27 -22.44
N LEU A 774 -12.10 10.21 -21.76
CA LEU A 774 -11.29 11.40 -21.48
C LEU A 774 -10.10 11.38 -22.42
N GLU A 775 -10.04 12.34 -23.34
CA GLU A 775 -8.85 12.62 -24.12
C GLU A 775 -7.83 13.39 -23.26
N PRO A 776 -6.53 13.23 -23.50
CA PRO A 776 -5.50 13.83 -22.67
C PRO A 776 -5.45 15.33 -22.80
N VAL A 777 -5.09 16.00 -21.71
CA VAL A 777 -4.84 17.43 -21.68
C VAL A 777 -3.34 17.64 -21.81
N THR A 778 -2.88 18.16 -22.94
CA THR A 778 -1.49 18.61 -23.11
C THR A 778 -1.25 19.90 -22.35
N LEU A 779 -1.04 19.80 -21.03
CA LEU A 779 -0.54 20.94 -20.26
C LEU A 779 0.96 21.10 -20.56
N VAL A 780 1.29 22.18 -21.25
CA VAL A 780 2.65 22.62 -21.48
C VAL A 780 3.22 23.14 -20.16
N ASP A 781 3.91 22.30 -19.38
CA ASP A 781 5.06 22.72 -18.57
C ASP A 781 5.94 21.54 -18.10
N LEU A 782 7.19 21.57 -18.60
CA LEU A 782 8.50 21.16 -18.06
C LEU A 782 8.83 19.67 -17.76
N ASP A 783 9.69 19.14 -18.63
CA ASP A 783 10.72 18.09 -18.41
C ASP A 783 10.35 16.59 -18.35
N ALA A 784 9.15 16.16 -18.73
CA ALA A 784 8.87 14.73 -19.00
C ALA A 784 8.86 14.42 -20.52
N PRO A 785 9.65 13.43 -21.00
CA PRO A 785 9.57 13.00 -22.40
C PRO A 785 8.19 12.39 -22.69
N GLU A 786 7.59 12.79 -23.82
CA GLU A 786 6.39 12.25 -24.50
C GLU A 786 5.57 11.24 -23.67
N ARG A 787 4.68 11.73 -22.80
CA ARG A 787 3.72 10.88 -22.10
C ARG A 787 2.51 10.62 -23.00
N GLN A 788 2.11 9.35 -23.13
CA GLN A 788 0.94 8.95 -23.90
C GLN A 788 -0.37 9.48 -23.28
N PRO A 789 -1.42 9.65 -24.12
CA PRO A 789 -2.79 9.91 -23.69
C PRO A 789 -3.29 8.99 -22.56
N ASP A 790 -3.87 9.54 -21.47
CA ASP A 790 -4.62 8.72 -20.50
C ASP A 790 -6.07 8.56 -21.00
N HIS A 791 -6.37 7.46 -21.70
CA HIS A 791 -7.71 7.17 -22.22
C HIS A 791 -8.49 6.37 -21.19
N VAL A 792 -9.40 6.99 -20.44
CA VAL A 792 -10.30 6.24 -19.56
C VAL A 792 -11.58 5.91 -20.28
N GLU A 793 -11.95 4.63 -20.27
CA GLU A 793 -13.23 4.16 -20.78
C GLU A 793 -14.18 3.78 -19.64
N LEU A 794 -15.31 4.49 -19.50
CA LEU A 794 -16.34 4.12 -18.53
C LEU A 794 -17.58 3.59 -19.25
N ARG A 795 -17.98 2.36 -18.93
CA ARG A 795 -19.13 1.67 -19.53
C ARG A 795 -20.29 1.54 -18.55
N TYR A 796 -21.44 2.11 -18.92
CA TYR A 796 -22.64 2.05 -18.09
C TYR A 796 -23.78 1.34 -18.80
N ARG A 797 -24.52 0.52 -18.06
CA ARG A 797 -25.82 0.00 -18.50
C ARG A 797 -26.93 0.95 -18.06
N VAL A 798 -27.85 1.26 -18.97
CA VAL A 798 -29.01 2.10 -18.68
C VAL A 798 -30.16 1.26 -18.15
N ALA A 799 -30.79 1.72 -17.07
CA ALA A 799 -32.01 1.13 -16.56
C ALA A 799 -33.20 2.08 -16.68
N ALA A 800 -34.37 1.52 -16.91
CA ALA A 800 -35.60 2.28 -16.71
C ALA A 800 -35.76 2.59 -15.21
N LEU A 801 -36.07 3.85 -14.89
CA LEU A 801 -36.43 4.23 -13.53
C LEU A 801 -37.95 4.08 -13.35
N ASP A 802 -38.35 3.25 -12.38
CA ASP A 802 -39.74 3.12 -11.95
C ASP A 802 -39.95 3.81 -10.60
N THR A 803 -40.34 5.09 -10.65
CA THR A 803 -40.65 5.90 -9.46
C THR A 803 -42.09 5.73 -8.96
N ASP A 804 -42.94 5.01 -9.71
CA ASP A 804 -44.37 4.85 -9.43
C ASP A 804 -44.70 3.47 -8.81
N ALA A 805 -43.67 2.66 -8.53
CA ALA A 805 -43.78 1.28 -8.09
C ALA A 805 -44.48 1.09 -6.74
N ASP A 806 -44.29 2.02 -5.79
CA ASP A 806 -45.07 2.07 -4.55
C ASP A 806 -45.16 3.52 -4.01
N PRO A 807 -46.21 4.30 -4.36
CA PRO A 807 -46.39 5.62 -3.77
C PRO A 807 -46.55 5.50 -2.26
N VAL A 808 -45.69 6.19 -1.50
CA VAL A 808 -45.65 6.22 -0.02
C VAL A 808 -47.04 6.03 0.61
N GLY A 809 -47.28 4.85 1.20
CA GLY A 809 -48.53 4.49 1.87
C GLY A 809 -49.49 3.57 1.09
N SER A 810 -49.10 3.02 -0.08
CA SER A 810 -49.75 1.84 -0.66
C SER A 810 -49.01 0.55 -0.28
N ASP A 811 -49.73 -0.58 -0.27
CA ASP A 811 -49.21 -1.96 -0.12
C ASP A 811 -49.73 -2.74 -1.35
N ALA A 812 -49.48 -2.19 -2.54
CA ALA A 812 -50.13 -2.63 -3.78
C ALA A 812 -49.54 -3.95 -4.30
N ASN A 813 -48.28 -4.23 -3.98
CA ASN A 813 -47.49 -5.39 -4.39
C ASN A 813 -47.19 -6.37 -3.22
N GLY A 814 -47.93 -6.27 -2.10
CA GLY A 814 -47.77 -7.06 -0.86
C GLY A 814 -47.89 -8.59 -0.94
N THR A 815 -48.25 -9.15 -2.11
CA THR A 815 -48.48 -10.58 -2.29
C THR A 815 -48.01 -11.08 -3.65
N ALA A 816 -47.67 -12.37 -3.76
CA ALA A 816 -47.30 -12.99 -5.04
C ALA A 816 -48.36 -12.83 -6.16
N ALA A 817 -49.64 -12.74 -5.79
CA ALA A 817 -50.74 -12.54 -6.74
C ALA A 817 -50.88 -11.08 -7.21
N THR A 818 -50.43 -10.13 -6.39
CA THR A 818 -50.43 -8.70 -6.68
C THR A 818 -49.05 -8.18 -7.08
N ALA A 819 -48.09 -9.08 -7.29
CA ALA A 819 -46.72 -8.74 -7.65
C ALA A 819 -46.67 -7.81 -8.87
N GLN A 820 -45.91 -6.72 -8.75
CA GLN A 820 -45.74 -5.73 -9.80
C GLN A 820 -44.94 -6.34 -10.94
N VAL A 821 -45.48 -6.32 -12.16
CA VAL A 821 -44.76 -6.78 -13.35
C VAL A 821 -43.78 -5.70 -13.78
N VAL A 822 -42.50 -6.05 -13.87
CA VAL A 822 -41.43 -5.12 -14.25
C VAL A 822 -40.67 -5.63 -15.48
N ALA A 823 -40.25 -4.70 -16.33
CA ALA A 823 -39.42 -4.99 -17.50
C ALA A 823 -37.96 -4.71 -17.14
N LEU A 824 -37.07 -5.66 -17.43
CA LEU A 824 -35.63 -5.53 -17.15
C LEU A 824 -34.92 -4.81 -18.31
N PRO A 825 -33.82 -4.07 -18.04
CA PRO A 825 -33.30 -3.71 -16.72
C PRO A 825 -34.09 -2.55 -16.08
N VAL A 826 -34.22 -2.57 -14.75
CA VAL A 826 -35.01 -1.57 -14.00
C VAL A 826 -34.38 -1.25 -12.65
N SER A 827 -34.50 0.01 -12.24
CA SER A 827 -34.30 0.48 -10.87
C SER A 827 -35.64 0.97 -10.30
N ILE A 828 -35.97 0.50 -9.10
CA ILE A 828 -37.29 0.66 -8.47
C ILE A 828 -37.11 1.30 -7.10
N SER A 829 -37.84 2.37 -6.81
CA SER A 829 -37.91 2.92 -5.44
C SER A 829 -39.10 2.34 -4.68
N GLY A 830 -38.89 1.90 -3.43
CA GLY A 830 -39.94 1.33 -2.57
C GLY A 830 -39.71 1.57 -1.09
N THR A 831 -40.66 1.13 -0.25
CA THR A 831 -40.56 1.23 1.22
C THR A 831 -41.13 -0.01 1.90
N VAL A 832 -40.44 -0.54 2.91
CA VAL A 832 -40.97 -1.61 3.76
C VAL A 832 -41.70 -0.97 4.95
N GLN A 833 -43.00 -0.76 4.83
CA GLN A 833 -43.80 0.07 5.73
C GLN A 833 -44.12 -0.59 7.07
N SER A 834 -43.96 -1.91 7.20
CA SER A 834 -44.20 -2.64 8.45
C SER A 834 -43.40 -3.94 8.57
N ALA A 835 -43.33 -4.52 9.77
CA ALA A 835 -42.65 -5.80 10.03
C ALA A 835 -43.13 -6.97 9.14
N THR A 836 -44.40 -6.95 8.73
CA THR A 836 -45.03 -7.99 7.90
C THR A 836 -45.10 -7.61 6.42
N ASP A 837 -44.61 -6.44 6.05
CA ASP A 837 -44.66 -5.93 4.68
C ASP A 837 -43.70 -6.71 3.77
N ARG A 838 -44.15 -7.02 2.56
CA ARG A 838 -43.49 -7.91 1.60
C ARG A 838 -43.76 -7.42 0.19
N ASP A 839 -42.80 -6.73 -0.40
CA ASP A 839 -42.94 -6.24 -1.78
C ASP A 839 -42.57 -7.34 -2.77
N TYR A 840 -43.46 -7.63 -3.71
CA TYR A 840 -43.22 -8.63 -4.77
C TYR A 840 -43.13 -7.98 -6.16
N TYR A 841 -42.06 -8.31 -6.88
CA TYR A 841 -41.82 -7.91 -8.26
C TYR A 841 -41.74 -9.14 -9.15
N ARG A 842 -42.48 -9.15 -10.26
CA ARG A 842 -42.55 -10.25 -11.21
C ARG A 842 -41.67 -9.94 -12.42
N VAL A 843 -40.73 -10.84 -12.68
CA VAL A 843 -39.83 -10.82 -13.84
C VAL A 843 -40.06 -12.07 -14.68
N THR A 844 -39.98 -11.95 -16.00
CA THR A 844 -40.05 -13.09 -16.93
C THR A 844 -38.65 -13.35 -17.48
N LEU A 845 -38.15 -14.57 -17.30
CA LEU A 845 -36.80 -14.99 -17.70
C LEU A 845 -36.87 -16.20 -18.63
N SER A 846 -35.89 -16.32 -19.52
CA SER A 846 -35.60 -17.53 -20.29
C SER A 846 -34.69 -18.46 -19.49
N GLY A 847 -34.74 -19.77 -19.74
CA GLY A 847 -33.86 -20.74 -19.12
C GLY A 847 -32.41 -20.47 -19.47
N GLY A 848 -31.57 -20.31 -18.46
CA GLY A 848 -30.16 -19.92 -18.58
C GLY A 848 -29.89 -18.43 -18.40
N ASP A 849 -30.93 -17.56 -18.40
CA ASP A 849 -30.76 -16.14 -18.09
C ASP A 849 -30.15 -15.98 -16.69
N ARG A 850 -29.20 -15.05 -16.56
CA ARG A 850 -28.50 -14.75 -15.31
C ARG A 850 -29.08 -13.46 -14.74
N LEU A 851 -30.01 -13.59 -13.79
CA LEU A 851 -30.62 -12.44 -13.14
C LEU A 851 -29.73 -11.97 -11.99
N ARG A 852 -29.31 -10.71 -12.07
CA ARG A 852 -28.72 -9.96 -10.96
C ARG A 852 -29.79 -9.14 -10.27
N THR A 853 -29.85 -9.23 -8.93
CA THR A 853 -30.80 -8.46 -8.12
C THR A 853 -30.13 -7.87 -6.90
N GLU A 854 -30.29 -6.56 -6.70
CA GLU A 854 -29.61 -5.83 -5.63
C GLU A 854 -30.56 -4.89 -4.90
N LEU A 855 -30.55 -4.92 -3.57
CA LEU A 855 -31.39 -4.10 -2.72
C LEU A 855 -30.54 -3.06 -1.99
N ILE A 856 -30.62 -1.80 -2.41
CA ILE A 856 -29.86 -0.67 -1.88
C ILE A 856 -30.67 0.01 -0.76
N SER A 857 -30.13 0.06 0.45
CA SER A 857 -30.66 0.87 1.55
C SER A 857 -29.53 1.45 2.40
N GLY A 858 -28.73 0.58 3.04
CA GLY A 858 -27.68 1.00 3.97
C GLY A 858 -26.67 1.95 3.32
N ARG A 859 -26.30 1.70 2.06
CA ARG A 859 -25.41 2.59 1.27
C ARG A 859 -25.98 3.97 0.97
N ARG A 860 -27.28 4.18 1.16
CA ARG A 860 -27.94 5.50 1.06
C ARG A 860 -28.23 6.10 2.43
N GLU A 861 -27.59 5.56 3.47
CA GLU A 861 -27.86 5.92 4.87
C GLU A 861 -29.35 5.73 5.23
N LEU A 862 -30.03 4.79 4.56
CA LEU A 862 -31.42 4.46 4.83
C LEU A 862 -31.49 3.31 5.86
N PRO A 863 -32.47 3.35 6.78
CA PRO A 863 -32.50 2.48 7.95
C PRO A 863 -32.91 1.02 7.69
N LEU A 864 -33.33 0.66 6.47
CA LEU A 864 -33.82 -0.69 6.19
C LEU A 864 -32.70 -1.72 6.26
N ILE A 865 -32.82 -2.65 7.20
CA ILE A 865 -32.05 -3.90 7.21
C ILE A 865 -32.80 -4.92 6.36
N GLY A 866 -32.50 -4.91 5.06
CA GLY A 866 -33.26 -5.61 4.03
C GLY A 866 -32.94 -7.10 3.89
N ARG A 867 -33.91 -7.86 3.41
CA ARG A 867 -33.80 -9.22 2.90
C ARG A 867 -34.36 -9.26 1.48
N LEU A 868 -33.58 -9.84 0.59
CA LEU A 868 -33.89 -10.07 -0.81
C LEU A 868 -34.08 -11.57 -1.04
N SER A 869 -35.11 -11.96 -1.79
CA SER A 869 -35.35 -13.35 -2.16
C SER A 869 -35.84 -13.49 -3.59
N ILE A 870 -35.36 -14.50 -4.31
CA ILE A 870 -35.96 -14.94 -5.58
C ILE A 870 -36.78 -16.18 -5.28
N THR A 871 -38.02 -16.21 -5.75
CA THR A 871 -38.97 -17.28 -5.50
C THR A 871 -39.61 -17.77 -6.79
N THR A 872 -40.25 -18.94 -6.74
CA THR A 872 -41.10 -19.45 -7.81
C THR A 872 -42.27 -18.49 -8.12
N SER A 873 -42.88 -18.60 -9.30
CA SER A 873 -43.97 -17.70 -9.75
C SER A 873 -45.21 -17.63 -8.84
N ASP A 874 -45.38 -18.61 -7.94
CA ASP A 874 -46.42 -18.68 -6.90
C ASP A 874 -46.00 -18.08 -5.55
N GLY A 875 -44.74 -17.66 -5.41
CA GLY A 875 -44.16 -17.09 -4.20
C GLY A 875 -43.89 -18.10 -3.06
N LEU A 876 -44.10 -19.40 -3.29
CA LEU A 876 -44.07 -20.40 -2.23
C LEU A 876 -42.67 -20.95 -1.96
N SER A 877 -41.86 -21.15 -3.00
CA SER A 877 -40.52 -21.73 -2.86
C SER A 877 -39.46 -20.67 -3.05
N VAL A 878 -38.60 -20.47 -2.05
CA VAL A 878 -37.41 -19.61 -2.15
C VAL A 878 -36.33 -20.37 -2.92
N LEU A 879 -35.87 -19.77 -4.01
CA LEU A 879 -34.82 -20.30 -4.88
C LEU A 879 -33.45 -19.71 -4.54
N ALA A 880 -33.42 -18.44 -4.12
CA ALA A 880 -32.23 -17.76 -3.65
C ALA A 880 -32.61 -16.68 -2.62
N THR A 881 -31.71 -16.35 -1.69
CA THR A 881 -31.94 -15.27 -0.72
C THR A 881 -30.63 -14.65 -0.25
N ALA A 882 -30.67 -13.35 -0.02
CA ALA A 882 -29.60 -12.56 0.60
C ALA A 882 -30.22 -11.68 1.69
N SER A 883 -29.47 -11.34 2.73
CA SER A 883 -29.97 -10.48 3.81
C SER A 883 -28.83 -9.67 4.38
N ALA A 884 -29.13 -8.42 4.72
CA ALA A 884 -28.23 -7.58 5.48
C ALA A 884 -28.29 -8.03 6.96
N ALA A 885 -27.15 -8.01 7.65
CA ALA A 885 -27.04 -8.34 9.08
C ALA A 885 -26.39 -7.19 9.88
N PRO A 886 -27.00 -6.72 10.99
CA PRO A 886 -26.44 -5.64 11.80
C PRO A 886 -25.01 -5.95 12.25
N PRO A 887 -24.10 -4.96 12.34
CA PRO A 887 -24.35 -3.52 12.16
C PRO A 887 -24.56 -3.04 10.71
N THR A 888 -24.51 -3.96 9.73
CA THR A 888 -24.68 -3.79 8.27
C THR A 888 -23.85 -2.68 7.62
N THR A 889 -22.71 -3.08 7.05
CA THR A 889 -21.96 -2.33 6.03
C THR A 889 -22.38 -2.68 4.59
N LEU A 890 -23.01 -3.85 4.36
CA LEU A 890 -23.34 -4.33 3.01
C LEU A 890 -24.84 -4.58 2.79
N ASP A 891 -25.36 -3.98 1.72
CA ASP A 891 -26.71 -4.18 1.20
C ASP A 891 -26.91 -5.59 0.59
N PRO A 892 -28.12 -6.19 0.53
CA PRO A 892 -28.31 -7.52 -0.06
C PRO A 892 -28.10 -7.58 -1.58
N LEU A 893 -27.29 -8.53 -2.06
CA LEU A 893 -27.11 -8.84 -3.49
C LEU A 893 -27.36 -10.34 -3.74
N LEU A 894 -28.05 -10.63 -4.83
CA LEU A 894 -28.01 -11.93 -5.50
C LEU A 894 -27.42 -11.71 -6.88
N ASP A 895 -26.15 -12.03 -7.01
CA ASP A 895 -25.34 -11.60 -8.14
C ASP A 895 -25.72 -12.30 -9.44
N LEU A 896 -26.00 -13.61 -9.39
CA LEU A 896 -26.16 -14.43 -10.59
C LEU A 896 -27.15 -15.58 -10.38
N PHE A 897 -28.43 -15.27 -10.20
CA PHE A 897 -29.47 -16.30 -10.23
C PHE A 897 -29.65 -16.82 -11.66
N ILE A 898 -29.24 -18.06 -11.91
CA ILE A 898 -29.44 -18.72 -13.21
C ILE A 898 -30.86 -19.29 -13.25
N ALA A 899 -31.71 -18.75 -14.12
CA ALA A 899 -33.06 -19.21 -14.31
C ALA A 899 -33.05 -20.68 -14.78
N PRO A 900 -33.60 -21.63 -14.01
CA PRO A 900 -33.54 -23.05 -14.37
C PRO A 900 -34.40 -23.40 -15.59
N ASN A 901 -35.45 -22.62 -15.86
CA ASN A 901 -36.37 -22.81 -16.98
C ASN A 901 -36.96 -21.47 -17.42
N ASP A 902 -37.50 -21.42 -18.64
CA ASP A 902 -38.34 -20.31 -19.10
C ASP A 902 -39.55 -20.11 -18.16
N GLY A 903 -39.83 -18.86 -17.78
CA GLY A 903 -41.04 -18.52 -17.04
C GLY A 903 -40.91 -17.30 -16.13
N ASP A 904 -41.96 -17.09 -15.34
CA ASP A 904 -41.98 -16.02 -14.35
C ASP A 904 -41.29 -16.42 -13.05
N TYR A 905 -40.58 -15.46 -12.47
CA TYR A 905 -40.00 -15.53 -11.13
C TYR A 905 -40.43 -14.30 -10.34
N LEU A 906 -40.46 -14.42 -9.01
CA LEU A 906 -40.77 -13.28 -8.14
C LEU A 906 -39.56 -12.89 -7.32
N VAL A 907 -39.17 -11.62 -7.41
CA VAL A 907 -38.22 -10.98 -6.51
C VAL A 907 -39.00 -10.39 -5.35
N ARG A 908 -38.62 -10.75 -4.12
CA ARG A 908 -39.29 -10.34 -2.89
C ARG A 908 -38.34 -9.52 -2.03
N VAL A 909 -38.79 -8.35 -1.61
CA VAL A 909 -38.11 -7.47 -0.65
C VAL A 909 -38.86 -7.50 0.67
N GLU A 910 -38.13 -7.64 1.78
CA GLU A 910 -38.69 -7.66 3.13
C GLU A 910 -37.68 -7.21 4.18
N SER A 911 -38.14 -6.94 5.40
CA SER A 911 -37.22 -6.73 6.53
C SER A 911 -36.54 -8.02 6.97
N ALA A 912 -35.22 -8.01 7.13
CA ALA A 912 -34.45 -9.14 7.65
C ALA A 912 -34.64 -9.37 9.16
N ILE A 913 -34.96 -8.30 9.90
CA ILE A 913 -35.10 -8.30 11.37
C ILE A 913 -36.56 -8.15 11.84
N GLY A 914 -37.51 -8.04 10.91
CA GLY A 914 -38.94 -7.93 11.23
C GLY A 914 -39.34 -6.57 11.82
N VAL A 915 -38.76 -5.49 11.30
CA VAL A 915 -39.16 -4.09 11.58
C VAL A 915 -39.51 -3.39 10.25
N GLY A 916 -40.32 -2.34 10.29
CA GLY A 916 -40.62 -1.56 9.09
C GLY A 916 -41.41 -0.31 9.42
N SER A 917 -41.22 0.72 8.60
CA SER A 917 -41.78 2.06 8.71
C SER A 917 -41.66 2.77 7.36
N THR A 918 -42.33 3.91 7.20
CA THR A 918 -42.16 4.72 5.99
C THR A 918 -40.75 5.31 5.81
N ALA A 919 -39.88 5.21 6.81
CA ALA A 919 -38.47 5.59 6.71
C ALA A 919 -37.60 4.44 6.18
N ASP A 920 -38.08 3.19 6.23
CA ASP A 920 -37.38 2.00 5.73
C ASP A 920 -37.53 1.90 4.21
N ALA A 921 -36.99 2.92 3.52
CA ALA A 921 -36.97 3.02 2.07
C ALA A 921 -35.84 2.18 1.47
N TYR A 922 -35.99 1.84 0.19
CA TYR A 922 -34.97 1.13 -0.58
C TYR A 922 -35.02 1.48 -2.06
N GLU A 923 -33.91 1.19 -2.75
CA GLU A 923 -33.86 1.06 -4.20
C GLU A 923 -33.58 -0.41 -4.57
N LEU A 924 -34.40 -1.02 -5.43
CA LEU A 924 -34.21 -2.36 -5.96
C LEU A 924 -33.74 -2.27 -7.42
N GLN A 925 -32.55 -2.79 -7.70
CA GLN A 925 -31.98 -2.88 -9.04
C GLN A 925 -32.08 -4.31 -9.57
N LEU A 926 -32.58 -4.46 -10.79
CA LEU A 926 -32.76 -5.75 -11.46
C LEU A 926 -32.24 -5.68 -12.91
N SER A 927 -31.37 -6.61 -13.29
CA SER A 927 -30.82 -6.73 -14.64
C SER A 927 -30.53 -8.18 -15.02
N VAL A 928 -30.53 -8.48 -16.32
CA VAL A 928 -30.03 -9.76 -16.85
C VAL A 928 -28.62 -9.53 -17.40
N GLU A 929 -27.68 -10.41 -17.03
CA GLU A 929 -26.28 -10.38 -17.47
C GLU A 929 -25.98 -11.39 -18.58
#